data_AF-A0A414J5X3-F1
#
_entry.id   AF-A0A414J5X3-F1
#
_cell.length_a   1.000
_cell.length_b   1.000
_cell.length_c   1.000
_cell.angle_alpha   90.00
_cell.angle_beta   90.00
_cell.angle_gamma   90.00
#
_symmetry.space_group_name_H-M   'P 1'
#
loop_
_entity.id
_entity.type
_entity.pdbx_description
1 polymer ?
#
loop_
_entity_poly.entity_id
_entity_poly.type
_entity_poly.pdbx_seq_one_letter_code
_entity_poly.pdbx_strand_id
1 'polypeptide(L)'
;MKIKRYGSFLSHMRRLSGCILIILLCLTLCGTLTEPVTVNAAAKPVSITSCKLKGKSRIRVTATATNTKKIHGSRCYLFALAPGSSNLSSSARPIASARKSKKMTFSCRSTQNGISLLYHSFAIASRNSRGKYTIISSKRYISNPGALASYRCRFPKAVSKKGLQINADMLEDAEELNVHNSVINIDFSQLLAPPVLQNSNYSYSWKYNGRTYWFVKDSVSYYDRQLQSLKSTSSVNSAVLLLSWRDDLKGLIYPQGRYKGHSFYAWNTVDSSARNQLQATLNFLARRYSSTNGKYGRIVNWIVGNEVNNYRTYNYAGSKTLNQYAKIYADQFRLAYNTLTSVYSNARVYISLDHLWNTNNVSGTFASKKMLDKFASKLRAGGNISWNLAYHPYSSPLTEPRFWANTNRQITKSLSSPVINMGNIHILTNYIRQKYGSKTRIILSEQGYTSVQNGKNVEKLQAAAIAYSYLLSESNNMIDSIIIHRQVDHRDEIRQGLNLGLWTTSAGSSSPEHAKSKKFSWNIYKYMDTSRSNSETKSLTSAIGATSWKQLIPSYSSKLYNKVSCTIGKLTQVNGYKKTGSVSGSWTFYGASRRFSKKGDIFTVYRDASRNQNISWGYTQSFKKKLNVSSSPRFCTTLRVTGANKSSVQIKLRFFSGKQYFECTQNVPASRIVHLSTSLAKWKYRKKITKIQILAQPVNGASWKSGARFELTAPVLSR
;
A
#
# COMPACT_ATOMS: atom_id res chain seq x y z
N MET A 1 -47.63 12.89 61.21
CA MET A 1 -47.26 14.25 61.66
C MET A 1 -45.79 14.22 62.11
N LYS A 2 -44.94 15.08 61.51
CA LYS A 2 -43.61 15.60 61.92
C LYS A 2 -42.69 14.72 62.82
N ILE A 3 -41.58 14.18 62.31
CA ILE A 3 -40.19 14.72 62.30
C ILE A 3 -39.63 15.17 63.68
N LYS A 4 -38.63 14.45 64.22
CA LYS A 4 -37.24 14.90 64.60
C LYS A 4 -36.64 14.09 65.77
N ARG A 5 -35.51 13.41 65.54
CA ARG A 5 -34.21 13.58 66.23
C ARG A 5 -33.24 12.42 65.90
N TYR A 6 -32.38 12.63 64.91
CA TYR A 6 -31.08 11.93 64.77
C TYR A 6 -29.99 13.00 64.86
N GLY A 7 -29.49 13.23 66.08
CA GLY A 7 -28.59 14.35 66.41
C GLY A 7 -27.29 13.97 67.13
N SER A 8 -26.93 12.69 67.25
CA SER A 8 -25.75 12.26 68.02
C SER A 8 -24.68 11.47 67.22
N PHE A 9 -24.99 11.01 66.00
CA PHE A 9 -24.03 10.24 65.19
C PHE A 9 -23.08 11.10 64.32
N LEU A 10 -23.37 12.39 64.18
CA LEU A 10 -22.66 13.33 63.30
C LEU A 10 -21.45 14.07 63.95
N SER A 11 -21.25 13.98 65.27
CA SER A 11 -20.11 14.62 65.94
C SER A 11 -18.85 13.76 65.99
N HIS A 12 -19.00 12.42 66.02
CA HIS A 12 -17.86 11.49 66.09
C HIS A 12 -17.20 11.21 64.73
N MET A 13 -17.93 11.35 63.61
CA MET A 13 -17.35 11.19 62.27
C MET A 13 -16.55 12.41 61.77
N ARG A 14 -16.68 13.58 62.41
CA ARG A 14 -15.92 14.79 62.03
C ARG A 14 -14.51 14.86 62.63
N ARG A 15 -14.24 14.22 63.78
CA ARG A 15 -12.88 14.21 64.38
C ARG A 15 -11.96 13.13 63.79
N LEU A 16 -12.49 12.01 63.29
CA LEU A 16 -11.72 11.02 62.53
C LEU A 16 -11.40 11.48 61.09
N SER A 17 -12.25 12.31 60.48
CA SER A 17 -12.04 12.81 59.11
C SER A 17 -10.98 13.93 59.02
N GLY A 18 -10.72 14.67 60.11
CA GLY A 18 -9.72 15.75 60.13
C GLY A 18 -8.26 15.27 60.27
N CYS A 19 -8.01 14.28 61.13
CA CYS A 19 -6.65 13.75 61.34
C CYS A 19 -6.17 12.87 60.17
N ILE A 20 -7.08 12.19 59.47
CA ILE A 20 -6.75 11.40 58.28
C ILE A 20 -6.42 12.31 57.09
N LEU A 21 -7.09 13.47 56.96
CA LEU A 21 -6.81 14.41 55.87
C LEU A 21 -5.46 15.13 56.02
N ILE A 22 -5.00 15.41 57.25
CA ILE A 22 -3.71 16.08 57.51
C ILE A 22 -2.52 15.09 57.36
N ILE A 23 -2.69 13.82 57.73
CA ILE A 23 -1.66 12.79 57.50
C ILE A 23 -1.55 12.43 56.01
N LEU A 24 -2.67 12.43 55.26
CA LEU A 24 -2.66 12.27 53.80
C LEU A 24 -2.12 13.50 53.04
N LEU A 25 -2.28 14.73 53.56
CA LEU A 25 -1.66 15.93 52.97
C LEU A 25 -0.14 15.98 53.21
N CYS A 26 0.35 15.58 54.38
CA CYS A 26 1.80 15.54 54.65
C CYS A 26 2.52 14.41 53.90
N LEU A 27 1.85 13.26 53.67
CA LEU A 27 2.39 12.20 52.81
C LEU A 27 2.33 12.53 51.30
N THR A 28 1.46 13.44 50.88
CA THR A 28 1.39 13.91 49.48
C THR A 28 2.29 15.12 49.19
N LEU A 29 2.65 15.93 50.20
CA LEU A 29 3.62 17.03 50.05
C LEU A 29 5.10 16.62 50.25
N CYS A 30 5.41 15.51 50.93
CA CYS A 30 6.76 14.93 50.91
C CYS A 30 7.03 14.01 49.70
N GLY A 31 6.02 13.75 48.87
CA GLY A 31 6.11 12.87 47.70
C GLY A 31 6.44 13.57 46.37
N THR A 32 6.57 14.90 46.34
CA THR A 32 6.65 15.68 45.09
C THR A 32 7.96 16.46 44.87
N LEU A 33 9.05 16.07 45.54
CA LEU A 33 10.40 16.60 45.27
C LEU A 33 11.48 15.54 45.05
N THR A 34 11.10 14.32 44.69
CA THR A 34 12.04 13.41 44.04
C THR A 34 11.65 13.34 42.58
N GLU A 35 12.45 14.00 41.72
CA GLU A 35 12.52 13.58 40.33
C GLU A 35 12.61 12.05 40.33
N PRO A 36 11.88 11.32 39.47
CA PRO A 36 12.07 9.88 39.38
C PRO A 36 13.55 9.69 39.11
N VAL A 37 14.27 9.14 40.10
CA VAL A 37 15.68 8.79 39.95
C VAL A 37 15.70 7.93 38.71
N THR A 38 16.22 8.50 37.63
CA THR A 38 16.54 7.75 36.45
C THR A 38 17.67 6.86 36.91
N VAL A 39 17.32 5.67 37.39
CA VAL A 39 18.29 4.61 37.58
C VAL A 39 18.77 4.30 36.17
N ASN A 40 19.80 5.04 35.75
CA ASN A 40 20.52 4.78 34.53
C ASN A 40 21.03 3.36 34.69
N ALA A 41 20.35 2.40 34.06
CA ALA A 41 20.80 1.03 34.00
C ALA A 41 22.28 1.09 33.62
N ALA A 42 23.15 0.62 34.53
CA ALA A 42 24.59 0.80 34.40
C ALA A 42 25.02 0.49 32.97
N ALA A 43 25.68 1.44 32.33
CA ALA A 43 26.04 1.33 30.92
C ALA A 43 26.76 -0.01 30.69
N LYS A 44 26.17 -0.86 29.87
CA LYS A 44 26.68 -2.20 29.62
C LYS A 44 28.11 -2.11 29.08
N PRO A 45 29.08 -2.85 29.64
CA PRO A 45 30.50 -2.65 29.33
C PRO A 45 30.87 -3.07 27.90
N VAL A 46 29.98 -3.77 27.20
CA VAL A 46 30.15 -4.20 25.80
C VAL A 46 29.01 -3.68 24.92
N SER A 47 29.37 -3.16 23.75
CA SER A 47 28.43 -2.73 22.71
C SER A 47 28.61 -3.55 21.44
N ILE A 48 27.55 -4.19 20.96
CA ILE A 48 27.56 -4.82 19.63
C ILE A 48 27.44 -3.72 18.58
N THR A 49 28.47 -3.60 17.74
CA THR A 49 28.58 -2.58 16.68
C THR A 49 28.14 -3.10 15.32
N SER A 50 28.15 -4.42 15.10
CA SER A 50 27.65 -5.04 13.86
C SER A 50 27.08 -6.43 14.11
N CYS A 51 25.97 -6.75 13.46
CA CYS A 51 25.43 -8.12 13.35
C CYS A 51 24.91 -8.30 11.93
N LYS A 52 25.64 -9.08 11.12
CA LYS A 52 25.39 -9.22 9.69
C LYS A 52 25.62 -10.65 9.22
N LEU A 53 24.82 -11.07 8.25
CA LEU A 53 25.08 -12.26 7.44
C LEU A 53 26.32 -12.04 6.57
N LYS A 54 27.14 -13.09 6.47
CA LYS A 54 28.28 -13.23 5.56
C LYS A 54 27.98 -14.40 4.64
N GLY A 55 27.54 -14.11 3.42
CA GLY A 55 26.92 -15.10 2.56
C GLY A 55 25.59 -15.61 3.13
N LYS A 56 25.23 -16.87 2.80
CA LYS A 56 23.97 -17.50 3.22
C LYS A 56 24.09 -18.34 4.50
N SER A 57 25.30 -18.78 4.86
CA SER A 57 25.54 -19.81 5.87
C SER A 57 26.13 -19.30 7.19
N ARG A 58 26.64 -18.06 7.23
CA ARG A 58 27.33 -17.53 8.41
C ARG A 58 26.81 -16.17 8.85
N ILE A 59 26.87 -15.95 10.15
CA ILE A 59 26.66 -14.65 10.79
C ILE A 59 28.00 -14.19 11.36
N ARG A 60 28.28 -12.90 11.23
CA ARG A 60 29.40 -12.22 11.89
C ARG A 60 28.85 -11.16 12.83
N VAL A 61 29.28 -11.23 14.09
CA VAL A 61 28.96 -10.25 15.12
C VAL A 61 30.26 -9.58 15.56
N THR A 62 30.28 -8.25 15.55
CA THR A 62 31.42 -7.45 16.02
C THR A 62 30.96 -6.60 17.19
N ALA A 63 31.81 -6.51 18.22
CA ALA A 63 31.52 -5.74 19.42
C ALA A 63 32.76 -5.03 19.94
N THR A 64 32.54 -3.97 20.70
CA THR A 64 33.57 -3.18 21.37
C THR A 64 33.32 -3.15 22.87
N ALA A 65 34.39 -3.12 23.66
CA ALA A 65 34.34 -2.94 25.10
C ALA A 65 34.97 -1.58 25.45
N THR A 66 34.25 -0.75 26.21
CA THR A 66 34.77 0.55 26.66
C THR A 66 35.76 0.39 27.81
N ASN A 67 35.52 -0.59 28.69
CA ASN A 67 36.43 -0.97 29.75
C ASN A 67 36.44 -2.49 29.94
N THR A 68 37.52 -3.15 29.50
CA THR A 68 37.69 -4.60 29.59
C THR A 68 37.85 -5.10 31.03
N LYS A 69 38.20 -4.25 32.00
CA LYS A 69 38.30 -4.62 33.42
C LYS A 69 36.93 -4.98 34.01
N LYS A 70 35.83 -4.43 33.45
CA LYS A 70 34.44 -4.74 33.84
C LYS A 70 33.92 -6.08 33.27
N ILE A 71 34.77 -6.86 32.59
CA ILE A 71 34.39 -8.14 31.97
C ILE A 71 35.08 -9.27 32.74
N HIS A 72 34.27 -10.10 33.39
CA HIS A 72 34.74 -11.28 34.10
C HIS A 72 35.25 -12.36 33.13
N GLY A 73 36.30 -13.07 33.54
CA GLY A 73 36.93 -14.13 32.77
C GLY A 73 37.84 -13.64 31.63
N SER A 74 38.42 -14.60 30.91
CA SER A 74 39.33 -14.37 29.77
C SER A 74 38.61 -14.35 28.41
N ARG A 75 37.32 -14.72 28.38
CA ARG A 75 36.52 -14.83 27.15
C ARG A 75 35.15 -14.16 27.28
N CYS A 76 34.66 -13.70 26.15
CA CYS A 76 33.29 -13.30 25.94
C CYS A 76 32.56 -14.35 25.10
N TYR A 77 31.25 -14.46 25.30
CA TYR A 77 30.43 -15.52 24.71
C TYR A 77 29.23 -14.92 23.99
N LEU A 78 29.02 -15.34 22.73
CA LEU A 78 27.87 -14.94 21.94
C LEU A 78 26.70 -15.88 22.21
N PHE A 79 25.52 -15.33 22.43
CA PHE A 79 24.27 -16.06 22.54
C PHE A 79 23.27 -15.60 21.49
N ALA A 80 22.57 -16.55 20.87
CA ALA A 80 21.33 -16.29 20.14
C ALA A 80 20.16 -16.42 21.10
N LEU A 81 19.32 -15.40 21.15
CA LEU A 81 18.13 -15.33 21.98
C LEU A 81 16.91 -15.40 21.08
N ALA A 82 15.99 -16.30 21.41
CA ALA A 82 14.71 -16.41 20.70
C ALA A 82 13.97 -15.05 20.71
N PRO A 83 13.15 -14.77 19.67
CA PRO A 83 12.38 -13.53 19.65
C PRO A 83 11.49 -13.41 20.90
N GLY A 84 11.47 -12.23 21.52
CA GLY A 84 10.74 -11.96 22.76
C GLY A 84 11.51 -12.26 24.06
N SER A 85 12.58 -13.05 24.02
CA SER A 85 13.34 -13.39 25.24
C SER A 85 14.20 -12.22 25.73
N SER A 86 14.06 -11.84 27.00
CA SER A 86 14.84 -10.79 27.68
C SER A 86 16.13 -11.33 28.35
N ASN A 87 16.12 -12.57 28.81
CA ASN A 87 17.19 -13.19 29.59
C ASN A 87 17.74 -14.47 28.95
N LEU A 88 18.88 -14.95 29.44
CA LEU A 88 19.37 -16.29 29.14
C LEU A 88 18.55 -17.30 29.95
N SER A 89 18.08 -18.37 29.31
CA SER A 89 17.56 -19.52 30.05
C SER A 89 18.72 -20.24 30.77
N SER A 90 18.41 -21.00 31.82
CA SER A 90 19.38 -21.87 32.50
C SER A 90 20.04 -22.89 31.55
N SER A 91 19.30 -23.34 30.53
CA SER A 91 19.75 -24.25 29.49
C SER A 91 20.49 -23.57 28.33
N ALA A 92 20.55 -22.23 28.27
CA ALA A 92 21.18 -21.53 27.16
C ALA A 92 22.66 -21.90 27.05
N ARG A 93 23.13 -22.12 25.82
CA ARG A 93 24.54 -22.39 25.50
C ARG A 93 25.08 -21.33 24.54
N PRO A 94 26.35 -20.94 24.68
CA PRO A 94 26.95 -19.97 23.77
C PRO A 94 27.12 -20.60 22.38
N ILE A 95 26.88 -19.79 21.34
CA ILE A 95 26.96 -20.22 19.93
C ILE A 95 28.31 -19.87 19.28
N ALA A 96 29.09 -19.03 19.96
CA ALA A 96 30.46 -18.67 19.61
C ALA A 96 31.14 -18.02 20.82
N SER A 97 32.46 -17.88 20.79
CA SER A 97 33.22 -17.13 21.80
C SER A 97 34.42 -16.42 21.18
N ALA A 98 34.93 -15.42 21.88
CA ALA A 98 36.14 -14.67 21.50
C ALA A 98 36.95 -14.34 22.75
N ARG A 99 38.28 -14.19 22.60
CA ARG A 99 39.14 -13.69 23.69
C ARG A 99 38.71 -12.26 24.05
N LYS A 100 38.67 -11.97 25.35
CA LYS A 100 38.36 -10.64 25.88
C LYS A 100 39.34 -9.62 25.28
N SER A 101 38.82 -8.58 24.65
CA SER A 101 39.61 -7.53 24.00
C SER A 101 38.76 -6.27 23.79
N LYS A 102 39.41 -5.14 23.47
CA LYS A 102 38.72 -3.88 23.13
C LYS A 102 37.79 -4.04 21.93
N LYS A 103 38.15 -4.90 20.95
CA LYS A 103 37.37 -5.21 19.75
C LYS A 103 37.29 -6.71 19.54
N MET A 104 36.08 -7.26 19.60
CA MET A 104 35.82 -8.69 19.50
C MET A 104 35.03 -9.00 18.24
N THR A 105 35.37 -10.11 17.58
CA THR A 105 34.59 -10.66 16.45
C THR A 105 34.19 -12.08 16.75
N PHE A 106 32.92 -12.38 16.53
CA PHE A 106 32.30 -13.69 16.69
C PHE A 106 31.75 -14.14 15.35
N SER A 107 31.75 -15.45 15.11
CA SER A 107 31.08 -16.02 13.95
C SER A 107 30.38 -17.32 14.32
N CYS A 108 29.14 -17.46 13.85
CA CYS A 108 28.33 -18.66 14.00
C CYS A 108 27.62 -18.99 12.68
N ARG A 109 27.03 -20.18 12.60
CA ARG A 109 26.18 -20.57 11.46
C ARG A 109 24.89 -19.73 11.46
N SER A 110 24.33 -19.47 10.28
CA SER A 110 23.02 -18.80 10.13
C SER A 110 21.84 -19.71 10.48
N THR A 111 22.08 -21.03 10.54
CA THR A 111 21.13 -22.05 10.99
C THR A 111 21.80 -22.89 12.08
N GLN A 112 21.07 -23.16 13.15
CA GLN A 112 21.51 -24.00 14.27
C GLN A 112 20.45 -25.05 14.56
N ASN A 113 20.83 -26.33 14.56
CA ASN A 113 19.92 -27.47 14.77
C ASN A 113 18.67 -27.40 13.87
N GLY A 114 18.85 -27.10 12.58
CA GLY A 114 17.76 -26.93 11.61
C GLY A 114 16.96 -25.62 11.74
N ILE A 115 17.21 -24.80 12.77
CA ILE A 115 16.47 -23.55 13.01
C ILE A 115 17.25 -22.36 12.48
N SER A 116 16.61 -21.55 11.65
CA SER A 116 17.18 -20.29 11.16
C SER A 116 17.35 -19.27 12.29
N LEU A 117 18.54 -18.69 12.41
CA LEU A 117 18.86 -17.63 13.36
C LEU A 117 18.45 -16.23 12.86
N LEU A 118 17.79 -16.12 11.70
CA LEU A 118 17.39 -14.86 11.07
C LEU A 118 16.59 -13.93 12.00
N TYR A 119 15.74 -14.51 12.84
CA TYR A 119 14.82 -13.79 13.73
C TYR A 119 15.37 -13.62 15.15
N HIS A 120 16.49 -14.29 15.47
CA HIS A 120 17.07 -14.24 16.80
C HIS A 120 17.75 -12.88 17.04
N SER A 121 17.76 -12.46 18.30
CA SER A 121 18.64 -11.39 18.74
C SER A 121 19.94 -11.97 19.28
N PHE A 122 21.02 -11.20 19.21
CA PHE A 122 22.35 -11.61 19.62
C PHE A 122 22.80 -10.76 20.78
N ALA A 123 23.34 -11.42 21.81
CA ALA A 123 23.87 -10.77 23.00
C ALA A 123 25.23 -11.36 23.38
N ILE A 124 26.07 -10.55 24.00
CA ILE A 124 27.36 -10.98 24.53
C ILE A 124 27.24 -11.13 26.03
N ALA A 125 27.74 -12.24 26.55
CA ALA A 125 27.82 -12.53 27.97
C ALA A 125 29.27 -12.75 28.43
N SER A 126 29.52 -12.48 29.70
CA SER A 126 30.71 -12.98 30.43
C SER A 126 30.33 -14.21 31.24
N ARG A 127 31.33 -15.03 31.59
CA ARG A 127 31.17 -16.19 32.47
C ARG A 127 31.91 -15.91 33.77
N ASN A 128 31.24 -16.07 34.91
CA ASN A 128 31.88 -15.93 36.23
C ASN A 128 32.63 -17.22 36.63
N SER A 129 33.34 -17.20 37.76
CA SER A 129 34.09 -18.35 38.30
C SER A 129 33.19 -19.56 38.61
N ARG A 130 31.94 -19.32 39.02
CA ARG A 130 30.91 -20.36 39.25
C ARG A 130 30.27 -20.87 37.95
N GLY A 131 30.78 -20.49 36.78
CA GLY A 131 30.32 -20.96 35.48
C GLY A 131 29.03 -20.32 34.94
N LYS A 132 28.40 -19.38 35.65
CA LYS A 132 27.17 -18.69 35.25
C LYS A 132 27.44 -17.61 34.20
N TYR A 133 26.58 -17.55 33.18
CA TYR A 133 26.63 -16.53 32.13
C TYR A 133 25.75 -15.33 32.46
N THR A 134 26.30 -14.13 32.30
CA THR A 134 25.57 -12.86 32.48
C THR A 134 25.71 -11.99 31.23
N ILE A 135 24.58 -11.53 30.67
CA ILE A 135 24.58 -10.64 29.50
C ILE A 135 25.22 -9.29 29.86
N ILE A 136 26.30 -8.95 29.17
CA ILE A 136 27.08 -7.72 29.34
C ILE A 136 26.95 -6.75 28.16
N SER A 137 26.09 -7.05 27.18
CA SER A 137 25.79 -6.16 26.05
C SER A 137 24.31 -5.85 25.86
N SER A 138 24.00 -4.78 25.13
CA SER A 138 22.69 -4.65 24.48
C SER A 138 22.52 -5.73 23.40
N LYS A 139 21.26 -6.00 23.01
CA LYS A 139 20.94 -7.00 22.01
C LYS A 139 20.91 -6.39 20.63
N ARG A 140 21.36 -7.15 19.62
CA ARG A 140 21.27 -6.75 18.21
C ARG A 140 20.72 -7.86 17.35
N TYR A 141 19.92 -7.51 16.35
CA TYR A 141 19.43 -8.41 15.31
C TYR A 141 20.32 -8.32 14.07
N ILE A 142 20.21 -9.32 13.19
CA ILE A 142 20.77 -9.25 11.84
C ILE A 142 20.20 -8.03 11.12
N SER A 143 21.07 -7.24 10.50
CA SER A 143 20.74 -5.96 9.85
C SER A 143 20.71 -6.03 8.31
N ASN A 144 21.12 -7.15 7.71
CA ASN A 144 21.16 -7.36 6.25
C ASN A 144 20.49 -8.69 5.80
N PRO A 145 19.24 -8.97 6.20
CA PRO A 145 18.49 -10.17 5.79
C PRO A 145 18.50 -10.44 4.27
N GLY A 146 18.58 -9.39 3.43
CA GLY A 146 18.72 -9.51 1.97
C GLY A 146 19.94 -10.29 1.47
N ALA A 147 20.91 -10.61 2.32
CA ALA A 147 21.96 -11.57 1.99
C ALA A 147 21.42 -12.99 1.70
N LEU A 148 20.25 -13.35 2.24
CA LEU A 148 19.59 -14.64 1.99
C LEU A 148 18.77 -14.69 0.69
N ALA A 149 18.41 -13.51 0.14
CA ALA A 149 17.49 -13.41 -0.99
C ALA A 149 17.93 -14.21 -2.21
N SER A 150 16.99 -14.99 -2.76
CA SER A 150 17.10 -15.61 -4.08
C SER A 150 16.71 -14.62 -5.18
N TYR A 151 15.72 -13.76 -4.93
CA TYR A 151 15.34 -12.72 -5.88
C TYR A 151 16.20 -11.48 -5.65
N ARG A 152 16.93 -11.06 -6.69
CA ARG A 152 17.87 -9.92 -6.65
C ARG A 152 17.68 -8.93 -7.79
N CYS A 153 16.60 -9.08 -8.57
CA CYS A 153 16.30 -8.18 -9.69
C CYS A 153 16.21 -6.71 -9.23
N ARG A 154 16.46 -5.78 -10.15
CA ARG A 154 16.41 -4.35 -9.86
C ARG A 154 14.99 -3.93 -9.44
N PHE A 155 14.89 -3.01 -8.49
CA PHE A 155 13.62 -2.38 -8.11
C PHE A 155 12.97 -1.71 -9.34
N PRO A 156 11.69 -1.97 -9.64
CA PRO A 156 11.03 -1.42 -10.82
C PRO A 156 10.87 0.10 -10.73
N LYS A 157 10.88 0.77 -11.88
CA LYS A 157 10.64 2.22 -11.98
C LYS A 157 9.30 2.47 -12.66
N ALA A 158 8.40 3.17 -11.98
CA ALA A 158 7.15 3.63 -12.56
C ALA A 158 7.41 4.73 -13.61
N VAL A 159 6.49 4.85 -14.57
CA VAL A 159 6.51 5.90 -15.62
C VAL A 159 6.13 7.26 -15.05
N SER A 160 5.19 7.24 -14.12
CA SER A 160 4.52 8.35 -13.49
C SER A 160 4.31 7.98 -12.03
N LYS A 161 4.20 8.98 -11.14
CA LYS A 161 3.81 8.78 -9.74
C LYS A 161 2.31 8.55 -9.57
N LYS A 162 1.52 8.69 -10.64
CA LYS A 162 0.07 8.46 -10.65
C LYS A 162 -0.24 7.02 -10.26
N GLY A 163 -1.07 6.85 -9.24
CA GLY A 163 -1.56 5.55 -8.81
C GLY A 163 -2.98 5.55 -8.28
N LEU A 164 -3.55 4.36 -8.19
CA LEU A 164 -4.97 4.11 -7.87
C LEU A 164 -5.07 2.88 -6.97
N GLN A 165 -5.98 2.89 -6.01
CA GLN A 165 -6.42 1.67 -5.36
C GLN A 165 -7.43 0.97 -6.27
N ILE A 166 -7.03 -0.15 -6.86
CA ILE A 166 -7.82 -0.86 -7.87
C ILE A 166 -8.88 -1.71 -7.19
N ASN A 167 -10.11 -1.61 -7.69
CA ASN A 167 -11.21 -2.49 -7.39
C ASN A 167 -11.19 -3.69 -8.36
N ALA A 168 -11.32 -4.90 -7.82
CA ALA A 168 -11.25 -6.13 -8.60
C ALA A 168 -12.40 -6.33 -9.61
N ASP A 169 -13.51 -5.63 -9.46
CA ASP A 169 -14.61 -5.69 -10.44
C ASP A 169 -14.35 -4.79 -11.66
N MET A 170 -13.37 -3.89 -11.55
CA MET A 170 -13.08 -2.82 -12.50
C MET A 170 -11.61 -2.84 -12.98
N LEU A 171 -11.03 -4.04 -13.16
CA LEU A 171 -9.59 -4.21 -13.48
C LEU A 171 -9.13 -3.51 -14.76
N GLU A 172 -10.00 -3.40 -15.75
CA GLU A 172 -9.73 -2.84 -17.07
C GLU A 172 -9.49 -1.33 -17.01
N ASP A 173 -10.06 -0.66 -16.00
CA ASP A 173 -9.81 0.75 -15.75
C ASP A 173 -8.34 1.02 -15.43
N ALA A 174 -7.61 0.06 -14.85
CA ALA A 174 -6.17 0.23 -14.59
C ALA A 174 -5.43 0.61 -15.88
N GLU A 175 -5.78 -0.03 -16.99
CA GLU A 175 -5.23 0.26 -18.32
C GLU A 175 -5.91 1.44 -19.01
N GLU A 176 -7.22 1.65 -18.84
CA GLU A 176 -7.91 2.81 -19.41
C GLU A 176 -7.42 4.13 -18.80
N LEU A 177 -7.20 4.14 -17.48
CA LEU A 177 -6.70 5.28 -16.72
C LEU A 177 -5.18 5.42 -16.72
N ASN A 178 -4.44 4.48 -17.33
CA ASN A 178 -2.98 4.49 -17.37
C ASN A 178 -2.35 4.56 -15.95
N VAL A 179 -2.77 3.65 -15.07
CA VAL A 179 -2.30 3.57 -13.67
C VAL A 179 -0.87 3.05 -13.65
N HIS A 180 0.05 3.72 -12.93
CA HIS A 180 1.47 3.33 -12.88
C HIS A 180 1.98 2.95 -11.49
N ASN A 181 1.16 3.16 -10.46
CA ASN A 181 1.38 2.69 -9.10
C ASN A 181 0.05 2.18 -8.55
N SER A 182 0.09 1.20 -7.65
CA SER A 182 -1.13 0.73 -6.99
C SER A 182 -0.87 0.38 -5.54
N VAL A 183 -1.95 0.37 -4.78
CA VAL A 183 -2.02 -0.25 -3.46
C VAL A 183 -3.15 -1.28 -3.49
N ILE A 184 -2.89 -2.46 -2.94
CA ILE A 184 -3.90 -3.46 -2.62
C ILE A 184 -3.86 -3.75 -1.11
N ASN A 185 -5.02 -4.05 -0.53
CA ASN A 185 -5.12 -4.43 0.88
C ASN A 185 -5.14 -5.96 0.98
N ILE A 186 -4.21 -6.53 1.76
CA ILE A 186 -4.15 -7.95 2.05
C ILE A 186 -4.47 -8.13 3.53
N ASP A 187 -5.70 -8.57 3.81
CA ASP A 187 -6.14 -8.91 5.16
C ASP A 187 -5.88 -10.40 5.44
N PHE A 188 -5.07 -10.67 6.46
CA PHE A 188 -4.76 -12.02 6.89
C PHE A 188 -6.01 -12.78 7.34
N SER A 189 -7.05 -12.09 7.81
CA SER A 189 -8.32 -12.72 8.18
C SER A 189 -9.07 -13.33 6.99
N GLN A 190 -8.84 -12.83 5.78
CA GLN A 190 -9.41 -13.35 4.53
C GLN A 190 -8.47 -14.32 3.81
N LEU A 191 -7.16 -14.14 4.00
CA LEU A 191 -6.13 -14.96 3.36
C LEU A 191 -5.93 -16.32 4.04
N LEU A 192 -5.96 -16.37 5.37
CA LEU A 192 -5.67 -17.58 6.15
C LEU A 192 -6.87 -18.53 6.15
N ALA A 193 -6.63 -19.81 5.84
CA ALA A 193 -7.71 -20.78 5.79
C ALA A 193 -8.22 -21.14 7.20
N PRO A 194 -9.52 -20.98 7.49
CA PRO A 194 -10.12 -21.59 8.69
C PRO A 194 -10.02 -23.13 8.58
N PRO A 195 -10.12 -23.87 9.70
CA PRO A 195 -9.91 -25.32 9.74
C PRO A 195 -10.63 -26.11 8.62
N VAL A 196 -11.89 -25.77 8.35
CA VAL A 196 -12.72 -26.45 7.32
C VAL A 196 -12.19 -26.29 5.89
N LEU A 197 -11.35 -25.27 5.63
CA LEU A 197 -10.74 -25.03 4.31
C LEU A 197 -9.27 -25.48 4.23
N GLN A 198 -8.72 -26.13 5.26
CA GLN A 198 -7.32 -26.57 5.30
C GLN A 198 -7.07 -27.88 4.53
N ASN A 199 -7.41 -27.87 3.25
CA ASN A 199 -7.18 -28.98 2.33
C ASN A 199 -6.87 -28.48 0.92
N SER A 200 -6.41 -29.39 0.05
CA SER A 200 -5.97 -29.07 -1.30
C SER A 200 -7.08 -28.61 -2.25
N ASN A 201 -8.36 -28.82 -1.92
CA ASN A 201 -9.46 -28.38 -2.77
C ASN A 201 -9.62 -26.86 -2.68
N TYR A 202 -9.62 -26.31 -1.46
CA TYR A 202 -9.93 -24.90 -1.21
C TYR A 202 -8.71 -24.02 -0.91
N SER A 203 -7.56 -24.61 -0.56
CA SER A 203 -6.39 -23.85 -0.10
C SER A 203 -5.09 -24.29 -0.76
N TYR A 204 -4.15 -23.35 -0.82
CA TYR A 204 -2.75 -23.64 -1.10
C TYR A 204 -2.06 -24.07 0.19
N SER A 205 -1.36 -25.21 0.15
CA SER A 205 -0.47 -25.62 1.24
C SER A 205 0.90 -24.94 1.11
N TRP A 206 1.52 -24.63 2.25
CA TRP A 206 2.83 -23.99 2.31
C TRP A 206 3.65 -24.54 3.47
N LYS A 207 4.76 -25.22 3.16
CA LYS A 207 5.67 -25.75 4.18
C LYS A 207 6.65 -24.68 4.63
N TYR A 208 6.68 -24.40 5.92
CA TYR A 208 7.59 -23.41 6.52
C TYR A 208 7.98 -23.86 7.95
N ASN A 209 9.28 -23.84 8.27
CA ASN A 209 9.82 -24.27 9.58
C ASN A 209 9.25 -25.61 10.09
N GLY A 210 9.14 -26.61 9.21
CA GLY A 210 8.66 -27.96 9.56
C GLY A 210 7.15 -28.08 9.76
N ARG A 211 6.36 -27.02 9.49
CA ARG A 211 4.89 -27.04 9.59
C ARG A 211 4.25 -26.68 8.25
N THR A 212 3.02 -27.15 8.05
CA THR A 212 2.18 -26.81 6.89
C THR A 212 1.20 -25.70 7.26
N TYR A 213 1.13 -24.69 6.41
CA TYR A 213 0.22 -23.54 6.51
C TYR A 213 -0.72 -23.51 5.30
N TRP A 214 -1.91 -22.96 5.47
CA TRP A 214 -2.98 -23.01 4.47
C TRP A 214 -3.51 -21.61 4.14
N PHE A 215 -3.59 -21.31 2.84
CA PHE A 215 -4.06 -20.02 2.31
C PHE A 215 -5.21 -20.21 1.33
N VAL A 216 -6.33 -19.52 1.54
CA VAL A 216 -7.56 -19.68 0.74
C VAL A 216 -7.30 -19.33 -0.72
N LYS A 217 -7.61 -20.26 -1.64
CA LYS A 217 -7.34 -20.09 -3.08
C LYS A 217 -8.07 -18.91 -3.67
N ASP A 218 -9.31 -18.67 -3.27
CA ASP A 218 -10.13 -17.58 -3.82
C ASP A 218 -9.57 -16.21 -3.43
N SER A 219 -9.19 -16.03 -2.17
CA SER A 219 -8.53 -14.82 -1.68
C SER A 219 -7.20 -14.58 -2.39
N VAL A 220 -6.38 -15.62 -2.56
CA VAL A 220 -5.11 -15.51 -3.30
C VAL A 220 -5.35 -15.16 -4.77
N SER A 221 -6.33 -15.81 -5.41
CA SER A 221 -6.68 -15.57 -6.81
C SER A 221 -7.24 -14.16 -7.02
N TYR A 222 -7.96 -13.61 -6.04
CA TYR A 222 -8.42 -12.23 -6.04
C TYR A 222 -7.26 -11.23 -6.10
N TYR A 223 -6.19 -11.44 -5.31
CA TYR A 223 -4.99 -10.61 -5.38
C TYR A 223 -4.21 -10.82 -6.68
N ASP A 224 -4.07 -12.07 -7.14
CA ASP A 224 -3.39 -12.38 -8.38
C ASP A 224 -4.03 -11.67 -9.58
N ARG A 225 -5.36 -11.69 -9.69
CA ARG A 225 -6.08 -11.01 -10.79
C ARG A 225 -5.82 -9.51 -10.81
N GLN A 226 -5.87 -8.86 -9.64
CA GLN A 226 -5.54 -7.43 -9.53
C GLN A 226 -4.10 -7.14 -9.95
N LEU A 227 -3.13 -7.92 -9.46
CA LEU A 227 -1.72 -7.71 -9.78
C LEU A 227 -1.39 -8.06 -11.24
N GLN A 228 -2.14 -8.98 -11.85
CA GLN A 228 -2.02 -9.31 -13.26
C GLN A 228 -2.55 -8.20 -14.16
N SER A 229 -3.68 -7.57 -13.83
CA SER A 229 -4.21 -6.46 -14.64
C SER A 229 -3.24 -5.28 -14.70
N LEU A 230 -2.49 -5.05 -13.61
CA LEU A 230 -1.49 -4.00 -13.46
C LEU A 230 -0.18 -4.22 -14.24
N LYS A 231 0.00 -5.39 -14.88
CA LYS A 231 1.16 -5.65 -15.75
C LYS A 231 1.12 -4.81 -17.03
N SER A 232 -0.08 -4.61 -17.58
CA SER A 232 -0.28 -3.93 -18.85
C SER A 232 0.24 -2.49 -18.83
N THR A 233 0.22 -1.87 -17.66
CA THR A 233 0.72 -0.51 -17.41
C THR A 233 2.10 -0.45 -16.73
N SER A 234 2.73 -1.61 -16.51
CA SER A 234 4.01 -1.75 -15.81
C SER A 234 4.03 -1.09 -14.42
N SER A 235 2.96 -1.25 -13.66
CA SER A 235 2.81 -0.59 -12.35
C SER A 235 3.80 -1.07 -11.30
N VAL A 236 4.19 -0.14 -10.42
CA VAL A 236 4.86 -0.46 -9.16
C VAL A 236 3.80 -0.68 -8.09
N ASN A 237 3.66 -1.94 -7.65
CA ASN A 237 2.55 -2.32 -6.77
C ASN A 237 3.01 -2.43 -5.32
N SER A 238 2.14 -1.91 -4.44
CA SER A 238 2.29 -1.92 -2.99
C SER A 238 1.18 -2.75 -2.36
N ALA A 239 1.46 -3.38 -1.21
CA ALA A 239 0.44 -4.09 -0.44
C ALA A 239 0.43 -3.62 1.01
N VAL A 240 -0.75 -3.27 1.52
CA VAL A 240 -0.98 -3.06 2.96
C VAL A 240 -1.28 -4.40 3.60
N LEU A 241 -0.51 -4.75 4.62
CA LEU A 241 -0.62 -6.00 5.36
C LEU A 241 -1.46 -5.75 6.62
N LEU A 242 -2.64 -6.33 6.64
CA LEU A 242 -3.68 -6.08 7.63
C LEU A 242 -4.02 -7.37 8.38
N LEU A 243 -4.56 -7.20 9.58
CA LEU A 243 -5.11 -8.29 10.39
C LEU A 243 -6.39 -7.77 11.02
N SER A 244 -7.53 -8.16 10.47
CA SER A 244 -8.84 -7.90 11.08
C SER A 244 -9.18 -8.97 12.13
N TRP A 245 -10.22 -8.70 12.91
CA TRP A 245 -10.71 -9.67 13.89
C TRP A 245 -11.30 -10.91 13.21
N ARG A 246 -10.84 -12.09 13.61
CA ARG A 246 -11.50 -13.38 13.37
C ARG A 246 -11.26 -14.26 14.60
N ASP A 247 -12.29 -14.90 15.13
CA ASP A 247 -12.24 -15.53 16.45
C ASP A 247 -11.16 -16.63 16.56
N ASP A 248 -10.96 -17.42 15.50
CA ASP A 248 -9.90 -18.44 15.41
C ASP A 248 -8.48 -17.85 15.23
N LEU A 249 -8.37 -16.58 14.81
CA LEU A 249 -7.09 -15.88 14.60
C LEU A 249 -6.67 -15.01 15.79
N LYS A 250 -7.42 -15.01 16.91
CA LYS A 250 -7.10 -14.20 18.11
C LYS A 250 -5.67 -14.39 18.61
N GLY A 251 -5.07 -15.57 18.40
CA GLY A 251 -3.69 -15.87 18.75
C GLY A 251 -2.66 -15.00 18.00
N LEU A 252 -3.00 -14.55 16.78
CA LEU A 252 -2.18 -13.66 15.96
C LEU A 252 -2.28 -12.18 16.36
N ILE A 253 -3.28 -11.82 17.16
CA ILE A 253 -3.44 -10.48 17.72
C ILE A 253 -2.58 -10.36 18.98
N TYR A 254 -1.89 -9.23 19.11
CA TYR A 254 -1.08 -8.91 20.28
C TYR A 254 -1.90 -9.13 21.58
N PRO A 255 -1.37 -9.80 22.62
CA PRO A 255 -2.19 -10.32 23.72
C PRO A 255 -3.16 -9.32 24.36
N GLN A 256 -2.72 -8.09 24.63
CA GLN A 256 -3.55 -7.04 25.24
C GLN A 256 -4.48 -6.33 24.24
N GLY A 257 -4.37 -6.61 22.94
CA GLY A 257 -5.24 -6.09 21.90
C GLY A 257 -6.41 -7.01 21.55
N ARG A 258 -6.60 -8.12 22.26
CA ARG A 258 -7.61 -9.15 21.96
C ARG A 258 -9.03 -8.74 22.39
N TYR A 259 -9.48 -7.58 21.93
CA TYR A 259 -10.83 -7.06 22.12
C TYR A 259 -11.46 -6.74 20.76
N LYS A 260 -12.73 -7.11 20.54
CA LYS A 260 -13.46 -6.78 19.30
C LYS A 260 -13.72 -5.27 19.21
N GLY A 261 -14.05 -4.77 18.01
CA GLY A 261 -14.48 -3.39 17.79
C GLY A 261 -13.46 -2.46 17.13
N HIS A 262 -12.33 -3.00 16.71
CA HIS A 262 -11.30 -2.26 15.96
C HIS A 262 -11.20 -2.78 14.53
N SER A 263 -10.85 -1.92 13.57
CA SER A 263 -10.72 -2.30 12.16
C SER A 263 -9.55 -3.27 11.97
N PHE A 264 -8.37 -2.96 12.52
CA PHE A 264 -7.19 -3.83 12.41
C PHE A 264 -6.36 -3.87 13.70
N TYR A 265 -5.53 -4.91 13.82
CA TYR A 265 -4.84 -5.27 15.05
C TYR A 265 -3.32 -5.38 14.88
N ALA A 266 -2.58 -5.03 15.93
CA ALA A 266 -1.15 -5.28 16.00
C ALA A 266 -0.86 -6.78 16.12
N TRP A 267 0.22 -7.22 15.48
CA TRP A 267 0.56 -8.64 15.40
C TRP A 267 1.22 -9.15 16.68
N ASN A 268 0.92 -10.39 17.03
CA ASN A 268 1.57 -11.09 18.13
C ASN A 268 2.95 -11.60 17.72
N THR A 269 3.97 -10.79 17.96
CA THR A 269 5.38 -11.18 17.78
C THR A 269 5.99 -11.84 19.02
N VAL A 270 5.24 -12.01 20.10
CA VAL A 270 5.73 -12.52 21.39
C VAL A 270 5.52 -14.03 21.52
N ASP A 271 4.40 -14.55 21.03
CA ASP A 271 4.15 -15.99 20.98
C ASP A 271 4.89 -16.67 19.82
N SER A 272 5.41 -17.87 20.05
CA SER A 272 6.21 -18.61 19.07
C SER A 272 5.37 -19.17 17.91
N SER A 273 4.15 -19.65 18.20
CA SER A 273 3.24 -20.20 17.19
C SER A 273 2.74 -19.07 16.28
N ALA A 274 2.29 -17.97 16.88
CA ALA A 274 1.85 -16.78 16.16
C ALA A 274 2.97 -16.21 15.26
N ARG A 275 4.20 -16.09 15.78
CA ARG A 275 5.35 -15.67 14.97
C ARG A 275 5.58 -16.57 13.76
N ASN A 276 5.55 -17.89 13.94
CA ASN A 276 5.78 -18.82 12.84
C ASN A 276 4.67 -18.72 11.78
N GLN A 277 3.41 -18.56 12.19
CA GLN A 277 2.31 -18.28 11.27
C GLN A 277 2.55 -16.98 10.47
N LEU A 278 2.86 -15.87 11.15
CA LEU A 278 3.10 -14.57 10.50
C LEU A 278 4.27 -14.66 9.51
N GLN A 279 5.37 -15.31 9.90
CA GLN A 279 6.51 -15.54 9.01
C GLN A 279 6.13 -16.40 7.80
N ALA A 280 5.38 -17.49 7.99
CA ALA A 280 4.92 -18.34 6.90
C ALA A 280 4.04 -17.56 5.91
N THR A 281 3.09 -16.77 6.41
CA THR A 281 2.24 -15.89 5.59
C THR A 281 3.05 -14.91 4.76
N LEU A 282 3.97 -14.18 5.40
CA LEU A 282 4.85 -13.23 4.72
C LEU A 282 5.76 -13.91 3.70
N ASN A 283 6.27 -15.11 4.02
CA ASN A 283 7.15 -15.88 3.14
C ASN A 283 6.40 -16.38 1.90
N PHE A 284 5.18 -16.90 2.06
CA PHE A 284 4.29 -17.29 0.97
C PHE A 284 4.03 -16.12 0.02
N LEU A 285 3.57 -14.98 0.56
CA LEU A 285 3.31 -13.77 -0.22
C LEU A 285 4.56 -13.27 -0.94
N ALA A 286 5.70 -13.17 -0.22
CA ALA A 286 6.96 -12.73 -0.81
C ALA A 286 7.43 -13.65 -1.94
N ARG A 287 7.36 -14.98 -1.76
CA ARG A 287 7.77 -15.95 -2.77
C ARG A 287 6.88 -15.90 -4.00
N ARG A 288 5.56 -15.78 -3.81
CA ARG A 288 4.58 -15.69 -4.90
C ARG A 288 4.77 -14.43 -5.74
N TYR A 289 4.94 -13.28 -5.09
CA TYR A 289 4.91 -11.97 -5.75
C TYR A 289 6.29 -11.35 -6.05
N SER A 290 7.38 -12.01 -5.67
CA SER A 290 8.74 -11.61 -6.10
C SER A 290 9.16 -12.23 -7.43
N SER A 291 8.41 -13.21 -7.94
CA SER A 291 8.72 -13.89 -9.21
C SER A 291 8.76 -12.91 -10.39
N THR A 292 9.79 -13.03 -11.23
CA THR A 292 9.96 -12.22 -12.44
C THR A 292 9.32 -12.82 -13.69
N ASN A 293 8.90 -14.09 -13.65
CA ASN A 293 8.15 -14.71 -14.75
C ASN A 293 6.74 -14.13 -14.92
N GLY A 294 6.33 -13.26 -13.99
CA GLY A 294 5.09 -12.53 -14.03
C GLY A 294 3.86 -13.37 -13.72
N LYS A 295 3.92 -14.69 -13.47
CA LYS A 295 2.73 -15.55 -13.35
C LYS A 295 1.61 -14.96 -12.48
N TYR A 296 1.94 -14.40 -11.32
CA TYR A 296 0.97 -13.90 -10.33
C TYR A 296 0.93 -12.36 -10.23
N GLY A 297 1.58 -11.65 -11.14
CA GLY A 297 1.91 -10.23 -10.93
C GLY A 297 3.02 -10.05 -9.89
N ARG A 298 3.24 -8.82 -9.41
CA ARG A 298 4.37 -8.49 -8.52
C ARG A 298 3.97 -7.53 -7.42
N ILE A 299 4.54 -7.69 -6.23
CA ILE A 299 4.50 -6.73 -5.13
C ILE A 299 5.95 -6.44 -4.75
N VAL A 300 6.32 -5.17 -4.70
CA VAL A 300 7.69 -4.74 -4.36
C VAL A 300 7.76 -3.80 -3.17
N ASN A 301 6.62 -3.19 -2.82
CA ASN A 301 6.44 -2.34 -1.64
C ASN A 301 5.48 -3.04 -0.66
N TRP A 302 5.85 -3.09 0.62
CA TRP A 302 5.06 -3.74 1.67
C TRP A 302 4.82 -2.77 2.81
N ILE A 303 3.57 -2.43 3.08
CA ILE A 303 3.15 -1.49 4.11
C ILE A 303 2.66 -2.32 5.30
N VAL A 304 3.28 -2.16 6.47
CA VAL A 304 3.03 -3.02 7.63
C VAL A 304 2.01 -2.35 8.55
N GLY A 305 0.76 -2.82 8.54
CA GLY A 305 -0.37 -2.16 9.20
C GLY A 305 -0.85 -0.91 8.44
N ASN A 306 -1.93 -0.31 8.93
CA ASN A 306 -2.50 0.93 8.41
C ASN A 306 -2.47 2.02 9.48
N GLU A 307 -2.11 3.26 9.10
CA GLU A 307 -2.15 4.46 9.96
C GLU A 307 -1.79 4.17 11.42
N VAL A 308 -0.60 3.61 11.65
CA VAL A 308 -0.31 2.94 12.93
C VAL A 308 -0.23 3.94 14.09
N ASN A 309 -0.17 5.23 13.81
CA ASN A 309 -0.29 6.27 14.82
C ASN A 309 -1.73 6.44 15.31
N ASN A 310 -2.74 6.16 14.48
CA ASN A 310 -4.14 5.95 14.87
C ASN A 310 -4.33 4.51 15.36
N TYR A 311 -3.57 4.19 16.41
CA TYR A 311 -3.40 2.82 16.90
C TYR A 311 -4.70 2.21 17.40
N ARG A 312 -5.64 3.02 17.93
CA ARG A 312 -6.90 2.50 18.44
C ARG A 312 -7.75 1.91 17.34
N THR A 313 -7.81 2.52 16.16
CA THR A 313 -8.70 2.05 15.08
C THR A 313 -7.98 1.07 14.15
N TYR A 314 -6.74 1.40 13.76
CA TYR A 314 -6.10 0.76 12.60
C TYR A 314 -4.87 -0.12 12.92
N ASN A 315 -4.45 -0.22 14.19
CA ASN A 315 -3.44 -1.19 14.60
C ASN A 315 -3.48 -1.50 16.11
N TYR A 316 -4.61 -1.97 16.60
CA TYR A 316 -4.86 -2.06 18.04
C TYR A 316 -3.98 -3.09 18.76
N ALA A 317 -3.33 -2.66 19.84
CA ALA A 317 -2.44 -3.48 20.69
C ALA A 317 -2.84 -3.44 22.18
N GLY A 318 -4.06 -2.97 22.48
CA GLY A 318 -4.47 -2.56 23.83
C GLY A 318 -4.09 -1.12 24.16
N SER A 319 -4.52 -0.63 25.33
CA SER A 319 -4.03 0.65 25.86
C SER A 319 -2.53 0.57 26.13
N LYS A 320 -1.75 1.48 25.54
CA LYS A 320 -0.29 1.53 25.61
C LYS A 320 0.18 2.97 25.63
N THR A 321 1.28 3.22 26.32
CA THR A 321 2.05 4.46 26.10
C THR A 321 2.72 4.42 24.72
N LEU A 322 3.03 5.60 24.18
CA LEU A 322 3.79 5.72 22.92
C LEU A 322 5.08 4.86 22.92
N ASN A 323 5.80 4.84 24.05
CA ASN A 323 7.04 4.08 24.18
C ASN A 323 6.84 2.56 24.07
N GLN A 324 5.78 2.04 24.71
CA GLN A 324 5.44 0.62 24.67
C GLN A 324 4.92 0.24 23.29
N TYR A 325 3.99 1.02 22.74
CA TYR A 325 3.42 0.76 21.43
C TYR A 325 4.47 0.81 20.30
N ALA A 326 5.33 1.83 20.27
CA ALA A 326 6.41 1.92 19.28
C ALA A 326 7.38 0.73 19.34
N LYS A 327 7.55 0.09 20.52
CA LYS A 327 8.35 -1.13 20.64
C LYS A 327 7.63 -2.33 20.03
N ILE A 328 6.34 -2.51 20.32
CA ILE A 328 5.49 -3.56 19.74
C ILE A 328 5.52 -3.46 18.21
N TYR A 329 5.25 -2.26 17.69
CA TYR A 329 5.23 -2.02 16.25
C TYR A 329 6.61 -2.20 15.60
N ALA A 330 7.71 -1.78 16.25
CA ALA A 330 9.06 -2.01 15.74
C ALA A 330 9.42 -3.50 15.62
N ASP A 331 8.91 -4.35 16.52
CA ASP A 331 9.10 -5.81 16.44
C ASP A 331 8.29 -6.42 15.30
N GLN A 332 7.02 -5.99 15.14
CA GLN A 332 6.17 -6.34 13.99
C GLN A 332 6.86 -5.99 12.67
N PHE A 333 7.34 -4.75 12.55
CA PHE A 333 8.04 -4.26 11.37
C PHE A 333 9.30 -5.07 11.08
N ARG A 334 10.10 -5.39 12.10
CA ARG A 334 11.33 -6.18 11.93
C ARG A 334 11.03 -7.61 11.45
N LEU A 335 9.99 -8.25 11.98
CA LEU A 335 9.55 -9.57 11.53
C LEU A 335 9.17 -9.54 10.04
N ALA A 336 8.40 -8.53 9.63
CA ALA A 336 8.06 -8.31 8.23
C ALA A 336 9.31 -8.07 7.37
N TYR A 337 10.13 -7.08 7.74
CA TYR A 337 11.34 -6.71 7.02
C TYR A 337 12.28 -7.88 6.81
N ASN A 338 12.60 -8.63 7.87
CA ASN A 338 13.49 -9.78 7.79
C ASN A 338 12.94 -10.83 6.83
N THR A 339 11.66 -11.16 6.92
CA THR A 339 11.04 -12.18 6.06
C THR A 339 11.02 -11.74 4.60
N LEU A 340 10.45 -10.56 4.32
CA LEU A 340 10.26 -10.05 2.96
C LEU A 340 11.59 -9.84 2.22
N THR A 341 12.56 -9.20 2.88
CA THR A 341 13.86 -8.91 2.25
C THR A 341 14.76 -10.13 2.16
N SER A 342 14.59 -11.14 3.02
CA SER A 342 15.28 -12.44 2.87
C SER A 342 14.83 -13.24 1.66
N VAL A 343 13.70 -12.87 1.05
CA VAL A 343 13.20 -13.47 -0.20
C VAL A 343 13.60 -12.60 -1.40
N TYR A 344 13.36 -11.29 -1.32
CA TYR A 344 13.70 -10.32 -2.35
C TYR A 344 14.55 -9.17 -1.79
N SER A 345 15.83 -9.11 -2.20
CA SER A 345 16.81 -8.21 -1.57
C SER A 345 16.48 -6.72 -1.72
N ASN A 346 15.70 -6.36 -2.74
CA ASN A 346 15.30 -4.98 -3.02
C ASN A 346 13.85 -4.70 -2.63
N ALA A 347 13.16 -5.61 -1.91
CA ALA A 347 11.85 -5.32 -1.34
C ALA A 347 11.93 -4.08 -0.43
N ARG A 348 10.96 -3.18 -0.55
CA ARG A 348 10.85 -2.01 0.32
C ARG A 348 9.72 -2.21 1.32
N VAL A 349 9.98 -1.89 2.58
CA VAL A 349 9.00 -2.02 3.67
C VAL A 349 8.72 -0.64 4.26
N TYR A 350 7.46 -0.36 4.54
CA TYR A 350 6.93 0.96 4.88
C TYR A 350 6.17 0.93 6.20
N ILE A 351 6.39 1.95 7.03
CA ILE A 351 5.47 2.32 8.12
C ILE A 351 4.34 3.16 7.54
N SER A 352 3.09 2.91 7.93
CA SER A 352 1.93 3.71 7.51
C SER A 352 1.55 4.74 8.59
N LEU A 353 1.41 6.02 8.23
CA LEU A 353 1.02 7.11 9.13
C LEU A 353 -0.01 8.03 8.49
N ASP A 354 -0.92 8.56 9.30
CA ASP A 354 -1.91 9.55 8.86
C ASP A 354 -1.39 11.00 8.91
N HIS A 355 -2.25 11.93 8.48
CA HIS A 355 -2.01 13.37 8.41
C HIS A 355 -1.83 14.08 9.77
N LEU A 356 -2.10 13.43 10.91
CA LEU A 356 -2.05 14.01 12.26
C LEU A 356 -0.60 14.16 12.76
N TRP A 357 0.13 15.14 12.22
CA TRP A 357 1.58 15.28 12.38
C TRP A 357 2.06 15.60 13.80
N ASN A 358 1.53 16.66 14.43
CA ASN A 358 1.86 17.10 15.79
C ASN A 358 0.61 17.28 16.68
N THR A 359 -0.50 16.64 16.34
CA THR A 359 -1.74 16.69 17.14
C THR A 359 -2.05 15.35 17.78
N ASN A 360 -2.66 15.40 18.96
CA ASN A 360 -3.24 14.24 19.66
C ASN A 360 -4.72 14.49 19.99
N ASN A 361 -5.36 15.46 19.33
CA ASN A 361 -6.74 15.88 19.65
C ASN A 361 -7.78 14.83 19.25
N VAL A 362 -7.36 13.80 18.50
CA VAL A 362 -8.19 12.64 18.16
C VAL A 362 -7.87 11.53 19.16
N SER A 363 -8.86 11.11 19.95
CA SER A 363 -8.69 10.05 20.93
C SER A 363 -8.20 8.75 20.29
N GLY A 364 -7.25 8.06 20.94
CA GLY A 364 -6.68 6.82 20.41
C GLY A 364 -5.65 7.03 19.29
N THR A 365 -5.08 8.23 19.19
CA THR A 365 -4.00 8.56 18.25
C THR A 365 -2.74 9.03 18.97
N PHE A 366 -1.58 8.79 18.35
CA PHE A 366 -0.34 9.49 18.63
C PHE A 366 -0.03 10.44 17.47
N ALA A 367 0.57 11.59 17.75
CA ALA A 367 1.14 12.45 16.73
C ALA A 367 2.12 11.65 15.83
N SER A 368 1.86 11.67 14.52
CA SER A 368 2.62 10.90 13.51
C SER A 368 4.12 11.14 13.60
N LYS A 369 4.56 12.39 13.85
CA LYS A 369 5.98 12.70 14.04
C LYS A 369 6.58 11.97 15.25
N LYS A 370 5.88 12.01 16.40
CA LYS A 370 6.35 11.39 17.65
C LYS A 370 6.37 9.86 17.52
N MET A 371 5.36 9.29 16.88
CA MET A 371 5.30 7.86 16.56
C MET A 371 6.46 7.43 15.66
N LEU A 372 6.70 8.15 14.56
CA LEU A 372 7.79 7.88 13.63
C LEU A 372 9.16 7.94 14.31
N ASP A 373 9.41 9.00 15.09
CA ASP A 373 10.68 9.20 15.81
C ASP A 373 10.93 8.08 16.81
N LYS A 374 9.90 7.68 17.56
CA LYS A 374 10.04 6.61 18.53
C LYS A 374 10.25 5.26 17.84
N PHE A 375 9.48 4.96 16.79
CA PHE A 375 9.66 3.75 15.97
C PHE A 375 11.09 3.65 15.41
N ALA A 376 11.59 4.71 14.75
CA ALA A 376 12.93 4.73 14.17
C ALA A 376 14.01 4.54 15.24
N SER A 377 13.83 5.14 16.42
CA SER A 377 14.71 4.92 17.58
C SER A 377 14.71 3.46 18.05
N LYS A 378 13.53 2.82 18.19
CA LYS A 378 13.42 1.40 18.56
C LYS A 378 14.08 0.47 17.54
N LEU A 379 13.93 0.73 16.24
CA LEU A 379 14.61 -0.03 15.19
C LEU A 379 16.14 0.13 15.26
N ARG A 380 16.63 1.37 15.42
CA ARG A 380 18.07 1.66 15.52
C ARG A 380 18.71 0.98 16.72
N ALA A 381 18.04 0.96 17.87
CA ALA A 381 18.51 0.29 19.08
C ALA A 381 18.72 -1.21 18.84
N GLY A 382 17.81 -1.89 18.13
CA GLY A 382 17.91 -3.31 17.80
C GLY A 382 18.92 -3.66 16.70
N GLY A 383 19.54 -2.70 16.03
CA GLY A 383 20.37 -2.93 14.85
C GLY A 383 19.64 -2.42 13.61
N ASN A 384 20.18 -1.36 13.02
CA ASN A 384 19.47 -0.57 12.03
C ASN A 384 19.12 -1.39 10.78
N ILE A 385 17.85 -1.35 10.38
CA ILE A 385 17.34 -1.91 9.13
C ILE A 385 16.67 -0.78 8.35
N SER A 386 16.63 -0.90 7.02
CA SER A 386 15.98 0.10 6.19
C SER A 386 14.47 0.10 6.42
N TRP A 387 13.86 1.28 6.33
CA TRP A 387 12.42 1.48 6.32
C TRP A 387 12.10 2.68 5.43
N ASN A 388 10.84 2.79 5.03
CA ASN A 388 10.30 3.87 4.21
C ASN A 388 8.97 4.34 4.82
N LEU A 389 8.40 5.43 4.33
CA LEU A 389 7.16 6.00 4.85
C LEU A 389 6.02 5.88 3.83
N ALA A 390 4.93 5.26 4.24
CA ALA A 390 3.63 5.35 3.60
C ALA A 390 2.83 6.40 4.38
N TYR A 391 2.42 7.48 3.72
CA TYR A 391 1.77 8.63 4.37
C TYR A 391 0.41 8.91 3.76
N HIS A 392 -0.60 9.24 4.56
CA HIS A 392 -1.95 9.57 4.10
C HIS A 392 -2.22 11.07 4.31
N PRO A 393 -1.89 11.94 3.33
CA PRO A 393 -1.93 13.40 3.48
C PRO A 393 -3.33 13.98 3.25
N TYR A 394 -4.35 13.39 3.89
CA TYR A 394 -5.75 13.78 3.73
C TYR A 394 -5.99 15.27 4.04
N SER A 395 -7.03 15.82 3.42
CA SER A 395 -7.53 17.15 3.77
C SER A 395 -7.90 17.24 5.25
N SER A 396 -7.83 18.46 5.78
CA SER A 396 -8.21 18.75 7.16
C SER A 396 -9.17 19.95 7.13
N PRO A 397 -10.47 19.75 7.38
CA PRO A 397 -11.15 18.48 7.65
C PRO A 397 -11.22 17.54 6.42
N LEU A 398 -11.50 16.24 6.63
CA LEU A 398 -11.57 15.22 5.56
C LEU A 398 -12.60 15.57 4.47
N THR A 399 -13.69 16.24 4.84
CA THR A 399 -14.80 16.65 3.96
C THR A 399 -14.52 17.92 3.15
N GLU A 400 -13.33 18.52 3.30
CA GLU A 400 -12.90 19.68 2.52
C GLU A 400 -12.03 19.23 1.33
N PRO A 401 -12.51 19.24 0.07
CA PRO A 401 -11.67 18.83 -1.06
C PRO A 401 -10.51 19.79 -1.33
N ARG A 402 -10.62 21.07 -0.93
CA ARG A 402 -9.57 22.08 -1.13
C ARG A 402 -8.52 21.96 -0.04
N PHE A 403 -7.60 21.01 -0.17
CA PHE A 403 -6.55 20.77 0.84
C PHE A 403 -5.69 22.01 1.16
N TRP A 404 -5.66 23.01 0.27
CA TRP A 404 -4.95 24.28 0.45
C TRP A 404 -5.75 25.36 1.19
N ALA A 405 -7.07 25.19 1.35
CA ALA A 405 -7.94 26.21 1.93
C ALA A 405 -7.71 26.42 3.43
N ASN A 406 -7.16 25.41 4.13
CA ASN A 406 -6.81 25.48 5.55
C ASN A 406 -7.96 26.03 6.43
N THR A 407 -9.19 25.59 6.17
CA THR A 407 -10.40 26.14 6.77
C THR A 407 -10.44 26.02 8.29
N ASN A 408 -9.76 25.01 8.85
CA ASN A 408 -9.63 24.80 10.29
C ASN A 408 -8.29 25.27 10.89
N ARG A 409 -7.45 25.97 10.12
CA ARG A 409 -6.16 26.56 10.54
C ARG A 409 -5.15 25.55 11.12
N GLN A 410 -5.28 24.26 10.82
CA GLN A 410 -4.38 23.20 11.32
C GLN A 410 -3.13 22.97 10.46
N ILE A 411 -3.03 23.66 9.32
CA ILE A 411 -1.92 23.56 8.38
C ILE A 411 -1.06 24.82 8.52
N THR A 412 0.21 24.66 8.89
CA THR A 412 1.18 25.76 8.97
C THR A 412 2.36 25.50 8.03
N LYS A 413 3.26 26.50 7.92
CA LYS A 413 4.49 26.43 7.11
C LYS A 413 5.71 25.90 7.88
N SER A 414 5.54 25.43 9.11
CA SER A 414 6.62 25.01 10.00
C SER A 414 6.52 23.53 10.41
N LEU A 415 7.63 22.98 10.91
CA LEU A 415 7.65 21.60 11.42
C LEU A 415 6.69 21.37 12.59
N SER A 416 6.23 22.43 13.27
CA SER A 416 5.23 22.38 14.34
C SER A 416 3.78 22.30 13.85
N SER A 417 3.55 22.26 12.53
CA SER A 417 2.20 22.11 11.96
C SER A 417 1.43 20.96 12.63
N PRO A 418 0.21 21.18 13.14
CA PRO A 418 -0.63 20.13 13.70
C PRO A 418 -0.91 19.02 12.69
N VAL A 419 -1.25 19.40 11.45
CA VAL A 419 -1.55 18.50 10.34
C VAL A 419 -0.52 18.69 9.22
N ILE A 420 -0.12 17.60 8.56
CA ILE A 420 0.53 17.66 7.25
C ILE A 420 -0.38 17.01 6.21
N ASN A 421 -0.76 17.79 5.21
CA ASN A 421 -1.50 17.32 4.04
C ASN A 421 -0.76 17.74 2.75
N MET A 422 -1.41 17.64 1.59
CA MET A 422 -0.78 18.04 0.33
C MET A 422 -0.36 19.53 0.26
N GLY A 423 -1.02 20.43 1.00
CA GLY A 423 -0.72 21.86 1.00
C GLY A 423 0.62 22.22 1.64
N ASN A 424 1.11 21.42 2.59
CA ASN A 424 2.39 21.63 3.26
C ASN A 424 3.29 20.36 3.25
N ILE A 425 3.06 19.44 2.33
CA ILE A 425 3.76 18.14 2.24
C ILE A 425 5.30 18.26 2.18
N HIS A 426 5.81 19.39 1.69
CA HIS A 426 7.24 19.67 1.64
C HIS A 426 7.89 19.63 3.03
N ILE A 427 7.17 19.99 4.10
CA ILE A 427 7.63 19.92 5.49
C ILE A 427 7.98 18.48 5.86
N LEU A 428 7.09 17.53 5.57
CA LEU A 428 7.35 16.11 5.80
C LEU A 428 8.55 15.64 4.97
N THR A 429 8.59 15.97 3.69
CA THR A 429 9.67 15.48 2.82
C THR A 429 11.05 16.03 3.21
N ASN A 430 11.11 17.29 3.65
CA ASN A 430 12.32 17.92 4.16
C ASN A 430 12.74 17.27 5.48
N TYR A 431 11.80 17.05 6.39
CA TYR A 431 12.05 16.38 7.65
C TYR A 431 12.63 14.98 7.47
N ILE A 432 12.02 14.15 6.61
CA ILE A 432 12.51 12.80 6.33
C ILE A 432 13.90 12.84 5.71
N ARG A 433 14.12 13.71 4.71
CA ARG A 433 15.41 13.87 4.05
C ARG A 433 16.51 14.30 5.03
N GLN A 434 16.25 15.29 5.87
CA GLN A 434 17.22 15.85 6.81
C GLN A 434 17.51 14.88 7.96
N LYS A 435 16.48 14.28 8.58
CA LYS A 435 16.64 13.44 9.77
C LYS A 435 17.00 11.99 9.47
N TYR A 436 16.49 11.44 8.37
CA TYR A 436 16.60 10.01 8.04
C TYR A 436 17.32 9.75 6.70
N GLY A 437 17.69 10.79 5.96
CA GLY A 437 18.42 10.70 4.70
C GLY A 437 17.54 10.46 3.47
N SER A 438 18.07 10.82 2.30
CA SER A 438 17.39 10.75 1.00
C SER A 438 17.02 9.34 0.52
N LYS A 439 17.62 8.31 1.14
CA LYS A 439 17.33 6.89 0.88
C LYS A 439 16.03 6.42 1.53
N THR A 440 15.51 7.14 2.52
CA THR A 440 14.21 6.88 3.14
C THR A 440 13.14 7.47 2.24
N ARG A 441 12.45 6.62 1.47
CA ARG A 441 11.50 7.03 0.44
C ARG A 441 10.10 7.21 1.01
N ILE A 442 9.28 8.02 0.34
CA ILE A 442 7.90 8.28 0.73
C ILE A 442 6.97 7.81 -0.39
N ILE A 443 5.91 7.09 -0.04
CA ILE A 443 4.75 6.90 -0.92
C ILE A 443 3.55 7.54 -0.24
N LEU A 444 2.68 8.19 -1.02
CA LEU A 444 1.38 8.62 -0.53
C LEU A 444 0.41 7.50 -0.87
N SER A 445 0.26 6.55 0.06
CA SER A 445 -0.42 5.27 -0.18
C SER A 445 -1.93 5.36 -0.24
N GLU A 446 -2.49 6.48 0.22
CA GLU A 446 -3.92 6.73 0.22
C GLU A 446 -4.17 8.24 0.25
N GLN A 447 -4.98 8.73 -0.70
CA GLN A 447 -5.41 10.12 -0.75
C GLN A 447 -6.75 10.24 -1.47
N GLY A 448 -7.76 10.80 -0.81
CA GLY A 448 -9.06 11.08 -1.41
C GLY A 448 -9.49 12.53 -1.28
N TYR A 449 -10.38 12.96 -2.17
CA TYR A 449 -11.05 14.26 -2.11
C TYR A 449 -12.53 14.03 -2.38
N THR A 450 -13.39 14.57 -1.53
CA THR A 450 -14.84 14.39 -1.71
C THR A 450 -15.33 15.19 -2.92
N SER A 451 -16.24 14.59 -3.69
CA SER A 451 -16.98 15.28 -4.75
C SER A 451 -18.27 15.94 -4.27
N VAL A 452 -18.57 15.89 -2.97
CA VAL A 452 -19.74 16.50 -2.34
C VAL A 452 -19.31 17.29 -1.12
N GLN A 453 -19.72 18.56 -1.03
CA GLN A 453 -19.48 19.40 0.14
C GLN A 453 -20.79 20.07 0.53
N ASN A 454 -21.23 19.89 1.79
CA ASN A 454 -22.49 20.44 2.31
C ASN A 454 -23.70 20.12 1.41
N GLY A 455 -23.78 18.87 0.93
CA GLY A 455 -24.84 18.41 0.03
C GLY A 455 -24.71 18.87 -1.43
N LYS A 456 -23.74 19.74 -1.76
CA LYS A 456 -23.55 20.28 -3.12
C LYS A 456 -22.50 19.49 -3.89
N ASN A 457 -22.76 19.25 -5.18
CA ASN A 457 -21.77 18.65 -6.09
C ASN A 457 -20.59 19.62 -6.29
N VAL A 458 -19.38 19.15 -6.03
CA VAL A 458 -18.12 19.88 -6.18
C VAL A 458 -17.09 19.07 -6.98
N GLU A 459 -17.54 18.28 -7.96
CA GLU A 459 -16.67 17.40 -8.76
C GLU A 459 -15.52 18.15 -9.47
N LYS A 460 -15.72 19.41 -9.87
CA LYS A 460 -14.64 20.22 -10.44
C LYS A 460 -13.53 20.51 -9.41
N LEU A 461 -13.89 20.77 -8.14
CA LEU A 461 -12.92 20.94 -7.05
C LEU A 461 -12.20 19.62 -6.73
N GLN A 462 -12.95 18.51 -6.70
CA GLN A 462 -12.35 17.18 -6.56
C GLN A 462 -11.28 16.94 -7.64
N ALA A 463 -11.62 17.19 -8.90
CA ALA A 463 -10.70 16.99 -10.01
C ALA A 463 -9.48 17.94 -9.94
N ALA A 464 -9.69 19.19 -9.53
CA ALA A 464 -8.61 20.14 -9.30
C ALA A 464 -7.65 19.67 -8.18
N ALA A 465 -8.18 19.17 -7.07
CA ALA A 465 -7.38 18.63 -5.97
C ALA A 465 -6.58 17.39 -6.37
N ILE A 466 -7.17 16.49 -7.17
CA ILE A 466 -6.48 15.33 -7.75
C ILE A 466 -5.33 15.77 -8.66
N ALA A 467 -5.57 16.67 -9.61
CA ALA A 467 -4.52 17.16 -10.52
C ALA A 467 -3.41 17.91 -9.76
N TYR A 468 -3.79 18.76 -8.82
CA TYR A 468 -2.84 19.56 -8.05
C TYR A 468 -1.95 18.68 -7.16
N SER A 469 -2.53 17.73 -6.43
CA SER A 469 -1.78 16.78 -5.60
C SER A 469 -0.84 15.88 -6.42
N TYR A 470 -1.26 15.46 -7.61
CA TYR A 470 -0.39 14.74 -8.55
C TYR A 470 0.82 15.59 -8.98
N LEU A 471 0.61 16.84 -9.40
CA LEU A 471 1.70 17.72 -9.82
C LEU A 471 2.66 18.06 -8.68
N LEU A 472 2.14 18.30 -7.47
CA LEU A 472 2.97 18.47 -6.27
C LEU A 472 3.82 17.23 -6.00
N SER A 473 3.23 16.03 -6.11
CA SER A 473 3.94 14.77 -5.94
C SER A 473 5.04 14.59 -6.98
N GLU A 474 4.76 14.87 -8.26
CA GLU A 474 5.75 14.82 -9.34
C GLU A 474 6.92 15.79 -9.13
N SER A 475 6.62 16.99 -8.62
CA SER A 475 7.64 18.02 -8.34
C SER A 475 8.57 17.68 -7.16
N ASN A 476 8.18 16.74 -6.29
CA ASN A 476 8.92 16.41 -5.08
C ASN A 476 9.75 15.13 -5.21
N ASN A 477 11.08 15.24 -5.11
CA ASN A 477 11.98 14.10 -5.33
C ASN A 477 12.04 13.07 -4.20
N MET A 478 11.35 13.26 -3.07
CA MET A 478 11.25 12.27 -1.98
C MET A 478 10.04 11.34 -2.12
N ILE A 479 9.02 11.80 -2.85
CA ILE A 479 7.78 11.07 -3.10
C ILE A 479 7.95 10.17 -4.32
N ASP A 480 7.68 8.88 -4.18
CA ASP A 480 7.78 7.87 -5.23
C ASP A 480 6.43 7.58 -5.90
N SER A 481 5.30 7.81 -5.22
CA SER A 481 3.96 7.64 -5.78
C SER A 481 2.89 8.40 -4.99
N ILE A 482 1.76 8.69 -5.64
CA ILE A 482 0.51 9.13 -5.03
C ILE A 482 -0.63 8.21 -5.48
N ILE A 483 -1.32 7.62 -4.51
CA ILE A 483 -2.41 6.68 -4.75
C ILE A 483 -3.72 7.39 -4.45
N ILE A 484 -4.53 7.60 -5.49
CA ILE A 484 -5.87 8.15 -5.31
C ILE A 484 -6.78 7.06 -4.76
N HIS A 485 -7.37 7.37 -3.61
CA HIS A 485 -8.46 6.67 -2.98
C HIS A 485 -9.72 7.47 -3.33
N ARG A 486 -10.59 6.98 -4.21
CA ARG A 486 -10.69 5.60 -4.69
C ARG A 486 -11.24 5.46 -6.09
N GLN A 487 -11.27 4.24 -6.61
CA GLN A 487 -11.80 3.99 -7.95
C GLN A 487 -13.32 4.22 -8.02
N VAL A 488 -14.09 3.67 -7.08
CA VAL A 488 -15.55 3.79 -7.00
C VAL A 488 -15.93 4.25 -5.60
N ASP A 489 -16.87 5.19 -5.46
CA ASP A 489 -17.36 5.61 -4.13
C ASP A 489 -17.74 4.40 -3.24
N HIS A 490 -17.51 4.50 -1.93
CA HIS A 490 -18.04 3.52 -0.96
C HIS A 490 -19.32 4.04 -0.34
N ARG A 491 -20.34 3.19 -0.21
CA ARG A 491 -21.56 3.58 0.51
C ARG A 491 -21.29 4.05 1.94
N ASP A 492 -20.34 3.43 2.65
CA ASP A 492 -20.08 3.77 4.06
C ASP A 492 -19.27 5.08 4.21
N GLU A 493 -18.44 5.40 3.23
CA GLU A 493 -17.69 6.66 3.17
C GLU A 493 -18.62 7.81 2.77
N ILE A 494 -19.56 7.57 1.85
CA ILE A 494 -20.60 8.56 1.50
C ILE A 494 -21.38 8.99 2.74
N ARG A 495 -21.73 8.05 3.63
CA ARG A 495 -22.42 8.39 4.90
C ARG A 495 -21.60 9.28 5.83
N GLN A 496 -20.29 9.35 5.63
CA GLN A 496 -19.36 10.23 6.34
C GLN A 496 -19.06 11.54 5.57
N GLY A 497 -19.75 11.78 4.45
CA GLY A 497 -19.51 12.92 3.56
C GLY A 497 -18.30 12.75 2.62
N LEU A 498 -17.81 11.52 2.45
CA LEU A 498 -16.61 11.19 1.70
C LEU A 498 -16.96 10.50 0.37
N ASN A 499 -17.35 11.29 -0.63
CA ASN A 499 -17.57 10.82 -2.00
C ASN A 499 -16.25 10.83 -2.79
N LEU A 500 -15.34 9.91 -2.47
CA LEU A 500 -13.94 9.94 -2.90
C LEU A 500 -13.66 9.29 -4.27
N GLY A 501 -14.61 8.54 -4.80
CA GLY A 501 -14.49 7.78 -6.04
C GLY A 501 -14.27 8.63 -7.29
N LEU A 502 -13.60 8.05 -8.29
CA LEU A 502 -13.61 8.54 -9.67
C LEU A 502 -14.91 8.12 -10.40
N TRP A 503 -15.54 7.04 -9.95
CA TRP A 503 -16.91 6.65 -10.26
C TRP A 503 -17.84 6.92 -9.08
N THR A 504 -19.09 7.24 -9.37
CA THR A 504 -20.18 7.10 -8.40
C THR A 504 -20.50 5.63 -8.15
N THR A 505 -21.09 5.31 -7.00
CA THR A 505 -21.59 3.96 -6.66
C THR A 505 -23.12 3.91 -6.76
N SER A 506 -23.67 2.76 -7.14
CA SER A 506 -25.11 2.54 -7.21
C SER A 506 -25.69 2.26 -5.81
N ALA A 507 -26.72 3.02 -5.41
CA ALA A 507 -27.38 2.84 -4.12
C ALA A 507 -28.06 1.45 -3.98
N GLY A 508 -28.65 0.94 -5.07
CA GLY A 508 -29.43 -0.31 -5.07
C GLY A 508 -28.62 -1.59 -5.32
N SER A 509 -27.28 -1.53 -5.35
CA SER A 509 -26.46 -2.74 -5.52
C SER A 509 -26.21 -3.47 -4.19
N SER A 510 -26.04 -4.78 -4.22
CA SER A 510 -25.55 -5.54 -3.05
C SER A 510 -24.08 -5.21 -2.73
N SER A 511 -23.27 -4.91 -3.75
CA SER A 511 -21.89 -4.46 -3.58
C SER A 511 -21.83 -3.00 -3.11
N PRO A 512 -21.01 -2.67 -2.10
CA PRO A 512 -20.83 -1.28 -1.66
C PRO A 512 -20.07 -0.42 -2.68
N GLU A 513 -19.47 -1.02 -3.72
CA GLU A 513 -18.63 -0.38 -4.73
C GLU A 513 -19.09 -0.69 -6.16
N HIS A 514 -20.38 -0.56 -6.43
CA HIS A 514 -20.90 -0.84 -7.76
C HIS A 514 -20.86 0.40 -8.65
N ALA A 515 -19.82 0.52 -9.49
CA ALA A 515 -19.62 1.67 -10.37
C ALA A 515 -20.85 1.96 -11.25
N LYS A 516 -21.38 3.19 -11.16
CA LYS A 516 -22.60 3.64 -11.86
C LYS A 516 -22.31 4.66 -12.97
N SER A 517 -21.68 5.78 -12.64
CA SER A 517 -21.34 6.84 -13.61
C SER A 517 -19.95 7.42 -13.35
N LYS A 518 -19.23 7.77 -14.41
CA LYS A 518 -17.93 8.46 -14.32
C LYS A 518 -18.15 9.87 -13.79
N LYS A 519 -17.37 10.29 -12.79
CA LYS A 519 -17.32 11.69 -12.33
C LYS A 519 -16.45 12.53 -13.26
N PHE A 520 -16.53 13.85 -13.16
CA PHE A 520 -15.67 14.79 -13.88
C PHE A 520 -14.18 14.49 -13.70
N SER A 521 -13.79 14.06 -12.49
CA SER A 521 -12.41 13.66 -12.15
C SER A 521 -11.90 12.45 -12.94
N TRP A 522 -12.76 11.61 -13.50
CA TRP A 522 -12.37 10.43 -14.29
C TRP A 522 -11.47 10.80 -15.48
N ASN A 523 -11.91 11.75 -16.29
CA ASN A 523 -11.17 12.17 -17.49
C ASN A 523 -9.90 12.95 -17.12
N ILE A 524 -9.98 13.79 -16.09
CA ILE A 524 -8.81 14.50 -15.56
C ILE A 524 -7.75 13.49 -15.12
N TYR A 525 -8.13 12.50 -14.30
CA TYR A 525 -7.23 11.47 -13.82
C TYR A 525 -6.61 10.65 -14.98
N LYS A 526 -7.42 10.31 -15.99
CA LYS A 526 -6.97 9.59 -17.17
C LYS A 526 -5.83 10.32 -17.90
N TYR A 527 -5.93 11.64 -18.06
CA TYR A 527 -5.03 12.39 -18.93
C TYR A 527 -3.98 13.26 -18.22
N MET A 528 -4.08 13.46 -16.90
CA MET A 528 -3.23 14.40 -16.15
C MET A 528 -1.73 14.07 -16.19
N ASP A 529 -1.34 12.83 -16.53
CA ASP A 529 0.06 12.40 -16.71
C ASP A 529 0.41 12.09 -18.18
N THR A 530 -0.33 12.68 -19.11
CA THR A 530 -0.11 12.52 -20.55
C THR A 530 0.24 13.82 -21.25
N SER A 531 0.57 13.74 -22.54
CA SER A 531 0.73 14.90 -23.44
C SER A 531 -0.51 15.79 -23.53
N ARG A 532 -1.68 15.32 -23.08
CA ARG A 532 -2.93 16.10 -23.01
C ARG A 532 -3.11 16.84 -21.69
N SER A 533 -2.29 16.60 -20.68
CA SER A 533 -2.52 17.14 -19.32
C SER A 533 -2.78 18.65 -19.31
N ASN A 534 -2.02 19.44 -20.07
CA ASN A 534 -2.23 20.90 -20.13
C ASN A 534 -3.63 21.28 -20.65
N SER A 535 -4.09 20.67 -21.75
CA SER A 535 -5.43 20.99 -22.31
C SER A 535 -6.56 20.54 -21.39
N GLU A 536 -6.37 19.43 -20.68
CA GLU A 536 -7.40 18.84 -19.81
C GLU A 536 -7.46 19.52 -18.43
N THR A 537 -6.33 20.00 -17.91
CA THR A 537 -6.24 20.52 -16.53
C THR A 537 -6.19 22.04 -16.44
N LYS A 538 -5.96 22.78 -17.54
CA LYS A 538 -5.84 24.26 -17.51
C LYS A 538 -7.07 24.94 -16.89
N SER A 539 -8.28 24.48 -17.19
CA SER A 539 -9.52 25.07 -16.67
C SER A 539 -9.76 24.81 -15.17
N LEU A 540 -8.95 23.94 -14.54
CA LEU A 540 -9.03 23.64 -13.11
C LEU A 540 -8.38 24.73 -12.25
N THR A 541 -7.44 25.51 -12.79
CA THR A 541 -6.72 26.52 -11.99
C THR A 541 -7.66 27.62 -11.50
N SER A 542 -8.69 27.96 -12.26
CA SER A 542 -9.71 28.91 -11.80
C SER A 542 -10.53 28.39 -10.62
N ALA A 543 -10.78 27.07 -10.54
CA ALA A 543 -11.49 26.46 -9.43
C ALA A 543 -10.69 26.51 -8.11
N ILE A 544 -9.39 26.76 -8.18
CA ILE A 544 -8.49 26.84 -7.02
C ILE A 544 -7.99 28.27 -6.76
N GLY A 545 -8.53 29.26 -7.48
CA GLY A 545 -8.16 30.67 -7.31
C GLY A 545 -6.79 31.03 -7.90
N ALA A 546 -6.30 30.27 -8.89
CA ALA A 546 -5.02 30.49 -9.54
C ALA A 546 -5.16 30.74 -11.05
N THR A 547 -4.28 31.58 -11.61
CA THR A 547 -4.26 31.86 -13.06
C THR A 547 -3.51 30.77 -13.84
N SER A 548 -2.58 30.06 -13.19
CA SER A 548 -1.81 28.99 -13.82
C SER A 548 -1.26 27.98 -12.81
N TRP A 549 -0.89 26.79 -13.28
CA TRP A 549 -0.16 25.81 -12.46
C TRP A 549 1.22 26.31 -12.02
N LYS A 550 1.85 27.19 -12.80
CA LYS A 550 3.18 27.76 -12.50
C LYS A 550 3.14 28.68 -11.28
N GLN A 551 2.03 29.40 -11.07
CA GLN A 551 1.79 30.21 -9.87
C GLN A 551 1.82 29.35 -8.60
N LEU A 552 1.26 28.14 -8.67
CA LEU A 552 1.16 27.23 -7.51
C LEU A 552 2.39 26.34 -7.35
N ILE A 553 3.04 26.00 -8.46
CA ILE A 553 4.19 25.11 -8.52
C ILE A 553 5.28 25.81 -9.33
N PRO A 554 6.22 26.51 -8.69
CA PRO A 554 7.27 27.24 -9.39
C PRO A 554 8.12 26.37 -10.33
N SER A 555 8.25 25.07 -10.07
CA SER A 555 8.95 24.10 -10.93
C SER A 555 8.09 23.52 -12.07
N TYR A 556 6.85 23.99 -12.23
CA TYR A 556 5.92 23.48 -13.24
C TYR A 556 6.54 23.54 -14.65
N SER A 557 6.55 22.39 -15.31
CA SER A 557 7.04 22.18 -16.68
C SER A 557 6.43 20.90 -17.24
N SER A 558 6.54 20.71 -18.57
CA SER A 558 6.06 19.51 -19.26
C SER A 558 6.65 18.20 -18.71
N LYS A 559 7.83 18.23 -18.08
CA LYS A 559 8.45 17.06 -17.45
C LYS A 559 7.63 16.48 -16.29
N LEU A 560 6.79 17.29 -15.62
CA LEU A 560 5.95 16.83 -14.51
C LEU A 560 4.74 16.01 -14.99
N TYR A 561 4.18 16.35 -16.14
CA TYR A 561 2.92 15.76 -16.59
C TYR A 561 3.01 14.99 -17.90
N ASN A 562 3.96 15.27 -18.80
CA ASN A 562 4.03 14.58 -20.10
C ASN A 562 4.77 13.24 -19.99
N LYS A 563 4.22 12.29 -19.21
CA LYS A 563 4.85 10.98 -18.98
C LYS A 563 4.53 9.99 -20.10
N VAL A 564 3.35 10.13 -20.69
CA VAL A 564 2.85 9.31 -21.79
C VAL A 564 2.26 10.18 -22.90
N SER A 565 2.67 9.96 -24.14
CA SER A 565 2.04 10.54 -25.32
C SER A 565 0.68 9.88 -25.55
N CYS A 566 -0.36 10.71 -25.52
CA CYS A 566 -1.74 10.36 -25.82
C CYS A 566 -2.20 11.17 -27.03
N THR A 567 -2.65 10.50 -28.09
CA THR A 567 -3.27 11.13 -29.26
C THR A 567 -4.73 10.71 -29.34
N ILE A 568 -5.64 11.68 -29.44
CA ILE A 568 -7.06 11.41 -29.67
C ILE A 568 -7.32 11.55 -31.17
N GLY A 569 -7.79 10.48 -31.78
CA GLY A 569 -8.18 10.44 -33.18
C GLY A 569 -9.68 10.58 -33.39
N LYS A 570 -10.05 10.76 -34.66
CA LYS A 570 -11.44 10.63 -35.12
C LYS A 570 -11.71 9.18 -35.52
N LEU A 571 -12.81 8.62 -35.04
CA LEU A 571 -13.36 7.36 -35.49
C LEU A 571 -14.62 7.66 -36.29
N THR A 572 -14.64 7.29 -37.57
CA THR A 572 -15.71 7.68 -38.50
C THR A 572 -16.42 6.44 -39.00
N GLN A 573 -17.76 6.49 -39.05
CA GLN A 573 -18.55 5.52 -39.80
C GLN A 573 -18.45 5.81 -41.29
N VAL A 574 -18.14 4.79 -42.09
CA VAL A 574 -17.94 4.89 -43.53
C VAL A 574 -18.89 3.93 -44.26
N ASN A 575 -19.11 4.11 -45.56
CA ASN A 575 -19.93 3.19 -46.35
C ASN A 575 -19.20 1.88 -46.68
N GLY A 576 -17.87 1.92 -46.69
CA GLY A 576 -17.00 0.79 -46.99
C GLY A 576 -15.53 1.20 -46.98
N TYR A 577 -14.65 0.26 -47.27
CA TYR A 577 -13.21 0.50 -47.37
C TYR A 577 -12.53 -0.55 -48.25
N LYS A 578 -11.47 -0.14 -48.97
CA LYS A 578 -10.67 -1.04 -49.81
C LYS A 578 -9.47 -1.57 -49.02
N LYS A 579 -9.32 -2.89 -48.95
CA LYS A 579 -8.18 -3.54 -48.30
C LYS A 579 -6.91 -3.27 -49.10
N THR A 580 -5.90 -2.70 -48.45
CA THR A 580 -4.55 -2.51 -49.00
C THR A 580 -3.47 -3.17 -48.11
N GLY A 581 -3.84 -3.65 -46.93
CA GLY A 581 -2.99 -4.42 -46.04
C GLY A 581 -3.80 -5.24 -45.05
N SER A 582 -3.17 -6.26 -44.48
CA SER A 582 -3.80 -7.17 -43.50
C SER A 582 -3.32 -6.85 -42.09
N VAL A 583 -4.21 -7.01 -41.11
CA VAL A 583 -3.86 -7.12 -39.69
C VAL A 583 -3.91 -8.60 -39.32
N SER A 584 -2.98 -9.08 -38.48
CA SER A 584 -3.04 -10.48 -38.01
C SER A 584 -4.42 -10.80 -37.40
N GLY A 585 -4.87 -12.05 -37.55
CA GLY A 585 -6.12 -12.57 -37.01
C GLY A 585 -6.01 -13.22 -35.63
N SER A 586 -4.94 -12.94 -34.86
CA SER A 586 -4.68 -13.51 -33.52
C SER A 586 -5.42 -12.76 -32.39
N TRP A 587 -6.67 -12.37 -32.64
CA TRP A 587 -7.48 -11.65 -31.67
C TRP A 587 -7.92 -12.54 -30.52
N THR A 588 -7.99 -11.98 -29.32
CA THR A 588 -8.56 -12.64 -28.14
C THR A 588 -9.58 -11.71 -27.50
N PHE A 589 -10.47 -12.27 -26.68
CA PHE A 589 -11.39 -11.46 -25.90
C PHE A 589 -10.65 -10.60 -24.86
N TYR A 590 -11.26 -9.50 -24.44
CA TYR A 590 -10.74 -8.56 -23.44
C TYR A 590 -11.85 -8.08 -22.50
N GLY A 591 -11.48 -7.76 -21.26
CA GLY A 591 -12.35 -7.08 -20.31
C GLY A 591 -13.53 -7.93 -19.83
N ALA A 592 -14.71 -7.32 -19.71
CA ALA A 592 -15.95 -8.01 -19.32
C ALA A 592 -16.53 -8.90 -20.45
N SER A 593 -15.68 -9.72 -21.07
CA SER A 593 -16.03 -10.67 -22.11
C SER A 593 -15.89 -12.10 -21.63
N ARG A 594 -16.72 -12.99 -22.17
CA ARG A 594 -16.66 -14.44 -22.01
C ARG A 594 -17.02 -15.10 -23.34
N ARG A 595 -16.67 -16.38 -23.51
CA ARG A 595 -17.00 -17.20 -24.69
C ARG A 595 -16.52 -16.55 -26.01
N PHE A 596 -15.36 -16.98 -26.50
CA PHE A 596 -14.76 -16.50 -27.74
C PHE A 596 -14.84 -17.57 -28.82
N SER A 597 -15.28 -17.19 -30.02
CA SER A 597 -15.25 -18.06 -31.19
C SER A 597 -14.83 -17.30 -32.45
N LYS A 598 -14.35 -18.05 -33.44
CA LYS A 598 -13.96 -17.55 -34.77
C LYS A 598 -14.58 -18.46 -35.83
N LYS A 599 -15.27 -17.87 -36.82
CA LYS A 599 -15.78 -18.56 -38.01
C LYS A 599 -15.36 -17.74 -39.24
N GLY A 600 -14.45 -18.29 -40.05
CA GLY A 600 -13.80 -17.54 -41.13
C GLY A 600 -13.12 -16.28 -40.60
N ASP A 601 -13.43 -15.12 -41.17
CA ASP A 601 -12.92 -13.81 -40.74
C ASP A 601 -13.78 -13.13 -39.65
N ILE A 602 -14.81 -13.80 -39.14
CA ILE A 602 -15.70 -13.25 -38.12
C ILE A 602 -15.29 -13.80 -36.74
N PHE A 603 -15.02 -12.88 -35.82
CA PHE A 603 -14.81 -13.13 -34.41
C PHE A 603 -16.08 -12.78 -33.64
N THR A 604 -16.40 -13.58 -32.63
CA THR A 604 -17.55 -13.35 -31.75
C THR A 604 -17.15 -13.48 -30.29
N VAL A 605 -17.54 -12.49 -29.50
CA VAL A 605 -17.46 -12.54 -28.03
C VAL A 605 -18.80 -12.17 -27.42
N TYR A 606 -19.06 -12.72 -26.23
CA TYR A 606 -20.24 -12.40 -25.44
C TYR A 606 -19.83 -11.58 -24.23
N ARG A 607 -20.72 -10.69 -23.80
CA ARG A 607 -20.52 -9.97 -22.56
C ARG A 607 -20.65 -10.93 -21.37
N ASP A 608 -19.78 -10.76 -20.39
CA ASP A 608 -19.93 -11.39 -19.08
C ASP A 608 -20.92 -10.59 -18.22
N ALA A 609 -22.11 -11.17 -18.01
CA ALA A 609 -23.18 -10.55 -17.24
C ALA A 609 -22.85 -10.41 -15.75
N SER A 610 -21.92 -11.20 -15.21
CA SER A 610 -21.50 -11.13 -13.80
C SER A 610 -20.64 -9.91 -13.48
N ARG A 611 -20.00 -9.33 -14.51
CA ARG A 611 -19.13 -8.16 -14.38
C ARG A 611 -19.95 -6.87 -14.46
N ASN A 612 -19.39 -5.77 -13.96
CA ASN A 612 -20.02 -4.45 -14.01
C ASN A 612 -20.36 -4.03 -15.47
N GLN A 613 -21.54 -3.47 -15.70
CA GLN A 613 -22.04 -3.08 -17.03
C GLN A 613 -21.23 -1.99 -17.73
N ASN A 614 -20.57 -1.12 -16.95
CA ASN A 614 -19.84 0.04 -17.44
C ASN A 614 -18.40 -0.30 -17.90
N ILE A 615 -17.92 -1.50 -17.58
CA ILE A 615 -16.59 -1.95 -17.99
C ILE A 615 -16.55 -2.27 -19.48
N SER A 616 -15.46 -1.84 -20.12
CA SER A 616 -15.15 -2.17 -21.50
C SER A 616 -15.07 -3.68 -21.72
N TRP A 617 -15.62 -4.15 -22.83
CA TRP A 617 -15.52 -5.54 -23.28
C TRP A 617 -15.36 -5.59 -24.80
N GLY A 618 -14.86 -6.69 -25.35
CA GLY A 618 -14.55 -6.81 -26.77
C GLY A 618 -13.23 -7.54 -26.99
N TYR A 619 -12.34 -6.93 -27.76
CA TYR A 619 -11.19 -7.59 -28.35
C TYR A 619 -9.87 -6.91 -28.03
N THR A 620 -8.82 -7.71 -27.95
CA THR A 620 -7.43 -7.25 -27.88
C THR A 620 -6.53 -8.12 -28.77
N GLN A 621 -5.48 -7.52 -29.32
CA GLN A 621 -4.43 -8.25 -30.02
C GLN A 621 -3.08 -7.64 -29.69
N SER A 622 -2.14 -8.47 -29.24
CA SER A 622 -0.75 -8.07 -29.00
C SER A 622 0.17 -8.63 -30.09
N PHE A 623 1.19 -7.86 -30.45
CA PHE A 623 2.05 -8.16 -31.60
C PHE A 623 3.47 -8.51 -31.15
N LYS A 624 3.93 -9.74 -31.42
CA LYS A 624 5.34 -10.14 -31.22
C LYS A 624 6.26 -9.35 -32.16
N LYS A 625 5.96 -9.37 -33.46
CA LYS A 625 6.54 -8.47 -34.46
C LYS A 625 5.67 -7.22 -34.56
N LYS A 626 6.23 -6.06 -34.22
CA LYS A 626 5.48 -4.79 -34.16
C LYS A 626 4.81 -4.49 -35.49
N LEU A 627 3.54 -4.10 -35.46
CA LEU A 627 2.79 -3.73 -36.65
C LEU A 627 3.19 -2.32 -37.12
N ASN A 628 3.51 -2.19 -38.40
CA ASN A 628 3.79 -0.94 -39.07
C ASN A 628 2.67 -0.65 -40.07
N VAL A 629 1.96 0.46 -39.86
CA VAL A 629 0.84 0.88 -40.73
C VAL A 629 1.17 2.09 -41.60
N SER A 630 2.46 2.40 -41.81
CA SER A 630 2.82 3.66 -42.48
C SER A 630 2.39 3.74 -43.95
N SER A 631 2.43 2.63 -44.68
CA SER A 631 2.02 2.54 -46.09
C SER A 631 0.50 2.49 -46.29
N SER A 632 -0.24 2.10 -45.25
CA SER A 632 -1.70 1.99 -45.22
C SER A 632 -2.18 2.45 -43.84
N PRO A 633 -2.22 3.77 -43.60
CA PRO A 633 -2.38 4.34 -42.27
C PRO A 633 -3.81 4.29 -41.74
N ARG A 634 -4.78 3.91 -42.56
CA ARG A 634 -6.17 3.79 -42.13
C ARG A 634 -6.41 2.40 -41.57
N PHE A 635 -6.82 2.32 -40.31
CA PHE A 635 -7.33 1.10 -39.71
C PHE A 635 -8.83 1.04 -39.93
N CYS A 636 -9.31 -0.08 -40.48
CA CYS A 636 -10.69 -0.27 -40.88
C CYS A 636 -11.22 -1.56 -40.27
N THR A 637 -12.47 -1.52 -39.80
CA THR A 637 -13.13 -2.68 -39.20
C THR A 637 -14.63 -2.67 -39.48
N THR A 638 -15.21 -3.85 -39.64
CA THR A 638 -16.66 -4.05 -39.69
C THR A 638 -17.09 -4.74 -38.42
N LEU A 639 -18.18 -4.26 -37.81
CA LEU A 639 -18.67 -4.82 -36.55
C LEU A 639 -20.17 -4.70 -36.40
N ARG A 640 -20.70 -5.52 -35.50
CA ARG A 640 -22.08 -5.45 -34.99
C ARG A 640 -22.07 -5.74 -33.50
N VAL A 641 -22.72 -4.89 -32.70
CA VAL A 641 -22.91 -5.13 -31.27
C VAL A 641 -24.40 -5.20 -30.97
N THR A 642 -24.85 -6.30 -30.37
CA THR A 642 -26.25 -6.53 -30.00
C THR A 642 -26.43 -6.53 -28.48
N GLY A 643 -27.68 -6.40 -28.05
CA GLY A 643 -28.04 -6.52 -26.63
C GLY A 643 -27.81 -5.26 -25.80
N ALA A 644 -27.52 -4.10 -26.40
CA ALA A 644 -27.65 -2.82 -25.71
C ALA A 644 -29.14 -2.51 -25.47
N ASN A 645 -29.49 -1.93 -24.32
CA ASN A 645 -30.87 -1.52 -24.04
C ASN A 645 -31.28 -0.22 -24.78
N LYS A 646 -30.29 0.61 -25.16
CA LYS A 646 -30.47 1.79 -26.00
C LYS A 646 -30.14 1.48 -27.46
N SER A 647 -30.61 2.34 -28.36
CA SER A 647 -30.39 2.24 -29.81
C SER A 647 -28.93 2.50 -30.25
N SER A 648 -28.02 2.84 -29.33
CA SER A 648 -26.62 3.09 -29.63
C SER A 648 -25.67 2.49 -28.59
N VAL A 649 -24.44 2.23 -29.05
CA VAL A 649 -23.32 1.70 -28.27
C VAL A 649 -22.08 2.54 -28.55
N GLN A 650 -21.23 2.76 -27.56
CA GLN A 650 -19.94 3.39 -27.76
C GLN A 650 -18.91 2.34 -28.18
N ILE A 651 -18.24 2.57 -29.32
CA ILE A 651 -17.07 1.82 -29.75
C ILE A 651 -15.82 2.65 -29.47
N LYS A 652 -14.79 2.00 -28.91
CA LYS A 652 -13.48 2.59 -28.64
C LYS A 652 -12.40 1.74 -29.30
N LEU A 653 -11.55 2.37 -30.11
CA LEU A 653 -10.32 1.76 -30.59
C LEU A 653 -9.14 2.34 -29.83
N ARG A 654 -8.20 1.49 -29.41
CA ARG A 654 -6.93 1.92 -28.80
C ARG A 654 -5.77 1.22 -29.47
N PHE A 655 -4.73 1.98 -29.80
CA PHE A 655 -3.50 1.50 -30.41
C PHE A 655 -2.34 1.87 -29.49
N PHE A 656 -1.46 0.91 -29.22
CA PHE A 656 -0.34 1.10 -28.31
C PHE A 656 0.97 0.89 -29.06
N SER A 657 1.96 1.73 -28.77
CA SER A 657 3.37 1.53 -29.14
C SER A 657 4.21 1.62 -27.87
N GLY A 658 4.39 0.47 -27.21
CA GLY A 658 4.89 0.45 -25.85
C GLY A 658 3.91 1.18 -24.92
N LYS A 659 4.39 2.24 -24.26
CA LYS A 659 3.59 3.04 -23.32
C LYS A 659 2.76 4.13 -24.00
N GLN A 660 3.11 4.50 -25.24
CA GLN A 660 2.45 5.55 -26.00
C GLN A 660 1.15 5.02 -26.60
N TYR A 661 0.09 5.82 -26.62
CA TYR A 661 -1.18 5.36 -27.16
C TYR A 661 -1.92 6.39 -28.01
N PHE A 662 -2.69 5.86 -28.96
CA PHE A 662 -3.70 6.56 -29.73
C PHE A 662 -5.05 5.96 -29.36
N GLU A 663 -6.06 6.78 -29.17
CA GLU A 663 -7.42 6.29 -28.96
C GLU A 663 -8.45 7.14 -29.70
N CYS A 664 -9.56 6.51 -30.05
CA CYS A 664 -10.69 7.18 -30.69
C CYS A 664 -11.98 6.46 -30.31
N THR A 665 -13.06 7.21 -30.21
CA THR A 665 -14.38 6.71 -29.83
C THR A 665 -15.45 7.18 -30.80
N GLN A 666 -16.47 6.35 -31.02
CA GLN A 666 -17.66 6.71 -31.80
C GLN A 666 -18.89 6.00 -31.25
N ASN A 667 -20.00 6.70 -31.12
CA ASN A 667 -21.29 6.07 -30.87
C ASN A 667 -21.85 5.55 -32.20
N VAL A 668 -22.28 4.28 -32.22
CA VAL A 668 -22.82 3.63 -33.42
C VAL A 668 -24.18 3.02 -33.12
N PRO A 669 -25.05 2.81 -34.12
CA PRO A 669 -26.31 2.11 -33.93
C PRO A 669 -26.10 0.70 -33.37
N ALA A 670 -26.86 0.35 -32.34
CA ALA A 670 -26.89 -1.01 -31.82
C ALA A 670 -27.60 -1.96 -32.82
N SER A 671 -27.21 -3.23 -32.80
CA SER A 671 -27.77 -4.31 -33.62
C SER A 671 -27.65 -4.15 -35.15
N ARG A 672 -26.96 -3.11 -35.64
CA ARG A 672 -26.66 -2.92 -37.07
C ARG A 672 -25.20 -3.24 -37.36
N ILE A 673 -24.95 -3.71 -38.58
CA ILE A 673 -23.58 -3.80 -39.10
C ILE A 673 -23.11 -2.39 -39.43
N VAL A 674 -21.92 -2.04 -38.98
CA VAL A 674 -21.28 -0.74 -39.28
C VAL A 674 -19.83 -0.94 -39.72
N HIS A 675 -19.38 -0.05 -40.61
CA HIS A 675 -18.00 0.03 -41.05
C HIS A 675 -17.35 1.25 -40.40
N LEU A 676 -16.25 1.03 -39.67
CA LEU A 676 -15.54 2.09 -38.98
C LEU A 676 -14.13 2.25 -39.54
N SER A 677 -13.67 3.49 -39.61
CA SER A 677 -12.33 3.84 -40.05
C SER A 677 -11.71 4.91 -39.16
N THR A 678 -10.42 4.75 -38.83
CA THR A 678 -9.61 5.80 -38.21
C THR A 678 -8.26 5.91 -38.91
N SER A 679 -7.76 7.13 -39.07
CA SER A 679 -6.45 7.38 -39.68
C SER A 679 -5.37 7.54 -38.62
N LEU A 680 -4.34 6.70 -38.70
CA LEU A 680 -3.14 6.75 -37.88
C LEU A 680 -2.02 7.55 -38.55
N ALA A 681 -2.26 8.19 -39.71
CA ALA A 681 -1.22 8.84 -40.52
C ALA A 681 -0.44 9.90 -39.72
N LYS A 682 -1.15 10.71 -38.92
CA LYS A 682 -0.57 11.76 -38.07
C LYS A 682 -0.04 11.24 -36.73
N TRP A 683 -0.24 9.96 -36.42
CA TRP A 683 0.29 9.39 -35.19
C TRP A 683 1.78 9.04 -35.35
N LYS A 684 2.63 9.71 -34.57
CA LYS A 684 4.09 9.55 -34.57
C LYS A 684 4.54 8.09 -34.38
N TYR A 685 3.76 7.29 -33.66
CA TYR A 685 4.15 5.92 -33.25
C TYR A 685 3.56 4.80 -34.12
N ARG A 686 2.92 5.13 -35.25
CA ARG A 686 2.25 4.17 -36.16
C ARG A 686 3.15 3.08 -36.76
N LYS A 687 4.48 3.24 -36.69
CA LYS A 687 5.48 2.28 -37.20
C LYS A 687 5.73 1.09 -36.26
N LYS A 688 5.32 1.18 -34.99
CA LYS A 688 5.76 0.26 -33.92
C LYS A 688 4.61 -0.17 -33.02
N ILE A 689 3.44 -0.45 -33.61
CA ILE A 689 2.25 -0.85 -32.85
C ILE A 689 2.49 -2.21 -32.18
N THR A 690 2.38 -2.23 -30.85
CA THR A 690 2.58 -3.41 -30.00
C THR A 690 1.27 -4.05 -29.58
N LYS A 691 0.16 -3.30 -29.56
CA LYS A 691 -1.16 -3.80 -29.17
C LYS A 691 -2.28 -2.97 -29.80
N ILE A 692 -3.41 -3.61 -30.10
CA ILE A 692 -4.67 -2.95 -30.48
C ILE A 692 -5.80 -3.48 -29.59
N GLN A 693 -6.73 -2.61 -29.22
CA GLN A 693 -7.99 -2.95 -28.55
C GLN A 693 -9.18 -2.39 -29.34
N ILE A 694 -10.25 -3.18 -29.42
CA ILE A 694 -11.53 -2.81 -30.03
C ILE A 694 -12.61 -3.12 -29.00
N LEU A 695 -13.18 -2.09 -28.39
CA LEU A 695 -13.97 -2.21 -27.17
C LEU A 695 -15.36 -1.60 -27.36
N ALA A 696 -16.35 -2.24 -26.76
CA ALA A 696 -17.71 -1.74 -26.62
C ALA A 696 -17.96 -1.31 -25.17
N GLN A 697 -18.68 -0.20 -25.00
CA GLN A 697 -19.20 0.28 -23.73
C GLN A 697 -20.63 0.78 -23.91
N PRO A 698 -21.47 0.69 -22.87
CA PRO A 698 -22.79 1.31 -22.93
C PRO A 698 -22.63 2.83 -23.08
N VAL A 699 -23.47 3.47 -23.87
CA VAL A 699 -23.60 4.93 -23.82
C VAL A 699 -24.16 5.34 -22.45
N ASN A 700 -23.99 6.60 -22.04
CA ASN A 700 -24.41 7.03 -20.70
C ASN A 700 -25.88 6.67 -20.40
N GLY A 701 -26.08 6.00 -19.24
CA GLY A 701 -27.39 5.51 -18.79
C GLY A 701 -27.90 4.27 -19.54
N ALA A 702 -27.12 3.65 -20.41
CA ALA A 702 -27.45 2.37 -21.04
C ALA A 702 -26.95 1.18 -20.21
N SER A 703 -27.54 0.02 -20.46
CA SER A 703 -27.21 -1.29 -19.88
C SER A 703 -27.16 -2.36 -20.97
N TRP A 704 -26.81 -3.58 -20.57
CA TRP A 704 -26.74 -4.74 -21.44
C TRP A 704 -27.80 -5.77 -21.07
N LYS A 705 -28.52 -6.27 -22.07
CA LYS A 705 -29.37 -7.46 -21.96
C LYS A 705 -28.50 -8.71 -21.83
N SER A 706 -29.09 -9.78 -21.27
CA SER A 706 -28.46 -11.09 -21.29
C SER A 706 -28.17 -11.52 -22.73
N GLY A 707 -27.00 -12.14 -22.94
CA GLY A 707 -26.58 -12.58 -24.27
C GLY A 707 -26.05 -11.48 -25.19
N ALA A 708 -25.79 -10.25 -24.68
CA ALA A 708 -25.13 -9.19 -25.46
C ALA A 708 -23.87 -9.73 -26.17
N ARG A 709 -23.78 -9.46 -27.47
CA ARG A 709 -22.81 -10.07 -28.39
C ARG A 709 -22.11 -9.00 -29.19
N PHE A 710 -20.80 -9.15 -29.37
CA PHE A 710 -19.97 -8.28 -30.20
C PHE A 710 -19.35 -9.12 -31.30
N GLU A 711 -19.80 -8.92 -32.53
CA GLU A 711 -19.25 -9.53 -33.74
C GLU A 711 -18.28 -8.56 -34.41
N LEU A 712 -17.10 -9.06 -34.74
CA LEU A 712 -16.00 -8.31 -35.35
C LEU A 712 -15.54 -9.04 -36.60
N THR A 713 -15.61 -8.40 -37.76
CA THR A 713 -14.90 -8.87 -38.96
C THR A 713 -13.42 -8.51 -38.84
N ALA A 714 -12.52 -9.41 -39.25
CA ALA A 714 -11.08 -9.24 -39.21
C ALA A 714 -10.67 -7.84 -39.71
N PRO A 715 -10.06 -7.00 -38.86
CA PRO A 715 -9.70 -5.65 -39.26
C PRO A 715 -8.65 -5.64 -40.38
N VAL A 716 -8.70 -4.61 -41.21
CA VAL A 716 -7.80 -4.42 -42.34
C VAL A 716 -7.18 -3.03 -42.34
N LEU A 717 -6.16 -2.86 -43.19
CA LEU A 717 -5.55 -1.56 -43.45
C LEU A 717 -5.99 -1.03 -44.82
N SER A 718 -6.25 0.27 -44.90
CA SER A 718 -6.53 1.01 -46.14
C SER A 718 -5.52 2.15 -46.31
N ARG A 719 -5.35 2.60 -47.55
CA ARG A 719 -4.73 3.89 -47.84
C ARG A 719 -5.69 5.02 -47.49
#